data_AF-A0A8C9KE15-F1
#
_entry.id   AF-A0A8C9KE15-F1
#
_cell.length_a   1.000
_cell.length_b   1.000
_cell.length_c   1.000
_cell.angle_alpha   90.00
_cell.angle_beta   90.00
_cell.angle_gamma   90.00
#
_symmetry.space_group_name_H-M   'P 1'
#
loop_
_entity.id
_entity.type
_entity.pdbx_description
1 polymer ?
#
loop_
_entity_poly.entity_id
_entity_poly.type
_entity_poly.pdbx_seq_one_letter_code
_entity_poly.pdbx_strand_id
1 'polypeptide(L)'
;MGNHNENTGEKLHLAQEQLALAEDKIISLERSLNLYRDKYQTSLSNVELLECQVKMLEGELSGIVSQDPENKGDHSKVRIYTSSCMIQEHQETLKRLSEVWQKVSEQDDLIQELRNKLACSNALVLEREEALIKLQADFASYTATHRHPPSSSEDCEDIKKILKHLQEQKDSQCLHVEEYQNLVKDLRMELEAVSEQKKNIMKDMMKLELDLHGLREETSAHMERKDKEVIILQRRLQELQIQFTETRKLGLKKDKILQEKDEMLHELEKELAQVQNSLMKKEMELEKQQRMTTELEITIQEVKQDKSRAECGALQAEIQKLKDCLEDAQQQQKLIAQQAAQYKEEALLAKSNLEDSQRKLQSYLFMEKQKTETIQELQRELQKLQKDSLMAGEELAPNRERLCPLRSVLLLLPCCFRKWIEEKLEHSEKEKRQFQKTTAEQDAKLTDLLDRLKLLQHQHREQASAKSNLEEELQEVTRLVEEKREQLKKSKEQEKLLEQELETFQQEEKRKEKMTKENLRILEEENENVKAQLMQYSTQLDSSLSKQNASQQMIQELNNEVILQKEALESLQVQLDKSVQKEKQYLQTMVSKEAYEELSRKSLACQDDLTQALEKLNHATSETKSLHRSLAQAQERKVQLEDEIIAYEERMKKLNVELRKLQGFHEQSELEVHAFDKKLEEMSNQVLQWQKQHQSDLKMLAAKEEQLRAFQEEMAALKENLLADEKEPCCVPQRSAPKDTTCRLHQENDQIMSNMEQWAKEQKIANEKLGNRLREQVKYIAKLTGEKDRLNILCPFLSHLHNVMVHLQQENKKLKTEIEEKKVKTGHPRLYTKALGPSKTEPIPKGKVCATLGWRGMSQDMNQRMDITKFVGIPHCSGSSYC
;
A
#
# COMPACT_ATOMS: atom_id res chain seq x y z
N MET A 1 -54.11 12.59 -88.04
CA MET A 1 -54.33 12.92 -86.60
C MET A 1 -54.79 11.66 -85.90
N GLY A 2 -54.37 11.42 -84.65
CA GLY A 2 -54.89 10.32 -83.82
C GLY A 2 -53.80 9.43 -83.17
N ASN A 3 -53.71 9.51 -81.84
CA ASN A 3 -53.59 8.38 -80.91
C ASN A 3 -52.44 7.34 -81.07
N HIS A 4 -51.24 7.75 -81.48
CA HIS A 4 -50.02 6.92 -81.33
C HIS A 4 -48.97 7.46 -80.35
N ASN A 5 -49.08 8.72 -79.91
CA ASN A 5 -48.07 9.35 -79.04
C ASN A 5 -48.34 9.16 -77.52
N GLU A 6 -49.57 8.77 -77.15
CA GLU A 6 -49.96 8.52 -75.75
C GLU A 6 -49.39 7.18 -75.26
N ASN A 7 -49.53 6.11 -76.05
CA ASN A 7 -49.06 4.75 -75.73
C ASN A 7 -47.55 4.66 -75.47
N THR A 8 -46.74 5.49 -76.15
CA THR A 8 -45.29 5.61 -75.91
C THR A 8 -44.98 6.37 -74.62
N GLY A 9 -45.77 7.40 -74.28
CA GLY A 9 -45.65 8.11 -73.02
C GLY A 9 -46.05 7.23 -71.83
N GLU A 10 -47.15 6.51 -71.94
CA GLU A 10 -47.61 5.52 -70.95
C GLU A 10 -46.56 4.43 -70.70
N LYS A 11 -45.96 3.87 -71.75
CA LYS A 11 -44.88 2.88 -71.63
C LYS A 11 -43.62 3.44 -70.98
N LEU A 12 -43.24 4.68 -71.29
CA LEU A 12 -42.08 5.33 -70.66
C LEU A 12 -42.35 5.64 -69.18
N HIS A 13 -43.55 6.10 -68.83
CA HIS A 13 -43.96 6.28 -67.43
C HIS A 13 -43.97 4.94 -66.68
N LEU A 14 -44.53 3.88 -67.26
CA LEU A 14 -44.55 2.54 -66.66
C LEU A 14 -43.12 1.97 -66.48
N ALA A 15 -42.21 2.26 -67.41
CA ALA A 15 -40.80 1.88 -67.29
C ALA A 15 -40.09 2.67 -66.18
N GLN A 16 -40.33 3.98 -66.06
CA GLN A 16 -39.81 4.81 -64.97
C GLN A 16 -40.36 4.39 -63.60
N GLU A 17 -41.64 4.02 -63.54
CA GLU A 17 -42.31 3.52 -62.33
C GLU A 17 -41.76 2.14 -61.93
N GLN A 18 -41.47 1.26 -62.88
CA GLN A 18 -40.75 0.00 -62.62
C GLN A 18 -39.29 0.23 -62.19
N LEU A 19 -38.62 1.27 -62.71
CA LEU A 19 -37.26 1.64 -62.29
C LEU A 19 -37.24 2.16 -60.85
N ALA A 20 -38.16 3.07 -60.49
CA ALA A 20 -38.34 3.55 -59.13
C ALA A 20 -38.68 2.40 -58.15
N LEU A 21 -39.57 1.48 -58.55
CA LEU A 21 -39.87 0.27 -57.76
C LEU A 21 -38.66 -0.69 -57.64
N ALA A 22 -37.74 -0.69 -58.60
CA ALA A 22 -36.49 -1.44 -58.51
C ALA A 22 -35.48 -0.74 -57.57
N GLU A 23 -35.35 0.58 -57.65
CA GLU A 23 -34.51 1.40 -56.76
C GLU A 23 -34.98 1.29 -55.30
N ASP A 24 -36.27 1.47 -55.01
CA ASP A 24 -36.85 1.27 -53.67
C ASP A 24 -36.58 -0.15 -53.13
N LYS A 25 -36.60 -1.15 -54.02
CA LYS A 25 -36.32 -2.55 -53.67
C LYS A 25 -34.83 -2.81 -53.42
N ILE A 26 -33.92 -2.17 -54.16
CA ILE A 26 -32.47 -2.17 -53.89
C ILE A 26 -32.21 -1.51 -52.54
N ILE A 27 -32.75 -0.31 -52.30
CA ILE A 27 -32.62 0.43 -51.04
C ILE A 27 -33.21 -0.39 -49.87
N SER A 28 -34.31 -1.12 -50.08
CA SER A 28 -34.87 -2.04 -49.08
C SER A 28 -33.95 -3.24 -48.80
N LEU A 29 -33.29 -3.78 -49.82
CA LEU A 29 -32.32 -4.87 -49.68
C LEU A 29 -31.05 -4.39 -48.97
N GLU A 30 -30.50 -3.23 -49.31
CA GLU A 30 -29.37 -2.59 -48.63
C GLU A 30 -29.67 -2.33 -47.15
N ARG A 31 -30.85 -1.78 -46.84
CA ARG A 31 -31.32 -1.61 -45.45
C ARG A 31 -31.39 -2.95 -44.72
N SER A 32 -31.85 -4.01 -45.38
CA SER A 32 -31.89 -5.35 -44.78
C SER A 32 -30.49 -5.94 -44.56
N LEU A 33 -29.56 -5.74 -45.50
CA LEU A 33 -28.20 -6.26 -45.46
C LEU A 33 -27.35 -5.54 -44.40
N ASN A 34 -27.51 -4.22 -44.28
CA ASN A 34 -26.92 -3.45 -43.19
C ASN A 34 -27.50 -3.90 -41.83
N LEU A 35 -28.82 -4.10 -41.73
CA LEU A 35 -29.44 -4.62 -40.51
C LEU A 35 -29.02 -6.07 -40.16
N TYR A 36 -28.61 -6.88 -41.15
CA TYR A 36 -27.94 -8.17 -40.93
C TYR A 36 -26.48 -7.99 -40.48
N ARG A 37 -25.75 -7.01 -41.03
CA ARG A 37 -24.38 -6.66 -40.62
C ARG A 37 -24.34 -6.16 -39.17
N ASP A 38 -25.25 -5.26 -38.81
CA ASP A 38 -25.40 -4.72 -37.45
C ASP A 38 -25.74 -5.82 -36.44
N LYS A 39 -26.64 -6.74 -36.82
CA LYS A 39 -26.94 -7.95 -36.02
C LYS A 39 -25.72 -8.85 -35.87
N TYR A 40 -24.97 -9.11 -36.94
CA TYR A 40 -23.77 -9.94 -36.89
C TYR A 40 -22.69 -9.31 -36.01
N GLN A 41 -22.47 -8.00 -36.13
CA GLN A 41 -21.53 -7.27 -35.28
C GLN A 41 -21.98 -7.25 -33.81
N THR A 42 -23.29 -7.10 -33.55
CA THR A 42 -23.86 -7.20 -32.20
C THR A 42 -23.69 -8.61 -31.63
N SER A 43 -23.91 -9.66 -32.42
CA SER A 43 -23.61 -11.04 -32.02
C SER A 43 -22.13 -11.25 -31.75
N LEU A 44 -21.23 -10.66 -32.55
CA LEU A 44 -19.79 -10.73 -32.34
C LEU A 44 -19.40 -10.14 -30.98
N SER A 45 -19.86 -8.92 -30.66
CA SER A 45 -19.54 -8.29 -29.38
C SER A 45 -20.31 -8.88 -28.19
N ASN A 46 -21.43 -9.57 -28.42
CA ASN A 46 -22.05 -10.43 -27.40
C ASN A 46 -21.21 -11.70 -27.16
N VAL A 47 -20.56 -12.28 -28.17
CA VAL A 47 -19.60 -13.39 -27.99
C VAL A 47 -18.35 -12.90 -27.27
N GLU A 48 -17.78 -11.75 -27.64
CA GLU A 48 -16.66 -11.12 -26.91
C GLU A 48 -17.01 -10.89 -25.42
N LEU A 49 -18.23 -10.41 -25.13
CA LEU A 49 -18.72 -10.23 -23.76
C LEU A 49 -18.92 -11.56 -23.02
N LEU A 50 -19.44 -12.59 -23.69
CA LEU A 50 -19.59 -13.93 -23.13
C LEU A 50 -18.24 -14.60 -22.87
N GLU A 51 -17.24 -14.44 -23.76
CA GLU A 51 -15.86 -14.89 -23.51
C GLU A 51 -15.24 -14.16 -22.31
N CYS A 52 -15.51 -12.86 -22.13
CA CYS A 52 -15.10 -12.13 -20.94
C CYS A 52 -15.81 -12.64 -19.67
N GLN A 53 -17.11 -12.95 -19.74
CA GLN A 53 -17.83 -13.55 -18.61
C GLN A 53 -17.31 -14.96 -18.30
N VAL A 54 -17.03 -15.79 -19.30
CA VAL A 54 -16.41 -17.11 -19.13
C VAL A 54 -15.05 -16.94 -18.44
N LYS A 55 -14.18 -16.04 -18.90
CA LYS A 55 -12.87 -15.78 -18.24
C LYS A 55 -12.99 -15.28 -16.80
N MET A 56 -14.01 -14.47 -16.47
CA MET A 56 -14.27 -14.09 -15.08
C MET A 56 -14.79 -15.27 -14.25
N LEU A 57 -15.73 -16.06 -14.78
CA LEU A 57 -16.28 -17.25 -14.11
C LEU A 57 -15.25 -18.38 -13.98
N GLU A 58 -14.29 -18.50 -14.90
CA GLU A 58 -13.10 -19.36 -14.79
C GLU A 58 -12.15 -18.85 -13.71
N GLY A 59 -11.96 -17.53 -13.61
CA GLY A 59 -11.22 -16.90 -12.52
C GLY A 59 -11.87 -17.14 -11.16
N GLU A 60 -13.18 -16.93 -11.04
CA GLU A 60 -13.98 -17.20 -9.84
C GLU A 60 -13.99 -18.69 -9.52
N LEU A 61 -14.14 -19.59 -10.50
CA LEU A 61 -13.96 -21.04 -10.33
C LEU A 61 -12.54 -21.39 -9.89
N SER A 62 -11.48 -20.72 -10.34
CA SER A 62 -10.13 -20.96 -9.81
C SER A 62 -9.98 -20.54 -8.34
N GLY A 63 -10.70 -19.49 -7.92
CA GLY A 63 -10.81 -19.05 -6.52
C GLY A 63 -11.70 -19.93 -5.65
N ILE A 64 -12.70 -20.59 -6.24
CA ILE A 64 -13.65 -21.48 -5.54
C ILE A 64 -13.16 -22.93 -5.51
N VAL A 65 -12.49 -23.43 -6.56
CA VAL A 65 -11.81 -24.74 -6.57
C VAL A 65 -10.64 -24.76 -5.58
N SER A 66 -10.06 -23.60 -5.24
CA SER A 66 -9.14 -23.46 -4.10
C SER A 66 -9.83 -23.33 -2.72
N GLN A 67 -11.17 -23.41 -2.67
CA GLN A 67 -12.02 -23.29 -1.47
C GLN A 67 -13.23 -24.26 -1.37
N ASP A 68 -13.34 -25.33 -2.15
CA ASP A 68 -14.47 -26.29 -2.07
C ASP A 68 -14.08 -27.68 -1.48
N PRO A 69 -15.03 -28.52 -1.00
CA PRO A 69 -14.82 -29.29 0.21
C PRO A 69 -14.99 -30.82 0.06
N GLU A 70 -14.14 -31.60 0.75
CA GLU A 70 -14.35 -33.04 0.91
C GLU A 70 -15.58 -33.34 1.80
N ASN A 71 -16.75 -33.49 1.18
CA ASN A 71 -17.95 -34.00 1.84
C ASN A 71 -17.90 -35.54 1.92
N LYS A 72 -17.28 -36.07 2.99
CA LYS A 72 -17.30 -37.50 3.31
C LYS A 72 -18.50 -37.82 4.20
N GLY A 73 -19.36 -38.75 3.74
CA GLY A 73 -20.22 -39.51 4.66
C GLY A 73 -19.34 -40.26 5.67
N ASP A 74 -19.73 -40.39 6.94
CA ASP A 74 -21.09 -40.68 7.42
C ASP A 74 -21.35 -40.01 8.80
N HIS A 75 -22.56 -40.20 9.33
CA HIS A 75 -22.99 -40.08 10.74
C HIS A 75 -23.50 -38.72 11.26
N SER A 76 -24.82 -38.57 11.16
CA SER A 76 -25.72 -38.28 12.30
C SER A 76 -25.58 -36.96 13.10
N LYS A 77 -26.54 -36.07 12.85
CA LYS A 77 -27.20 -35.21 13.86
C LYS A 77 -26.35 -34.14 14.58
N VAL A 78 -25.88 -33.14 13.84
CA VAL A 78 -25.85 -31.75 14.37
C VAL A 78 -26.57 -30.84 13.37
N ARG A 79 -27.62 -30.14 13.83
CA ARG A 79 -28.31 -29.12 13.04
C ARG A 79 -27.52 -27.81 13.10
N ILE A 80 -26.49 -27.68 12.27
CA ILE A 80 -25.84 -26.40 12.00
C ILE A 80 -26.57 -25.72 10.84
N TYR A 81 -26.89 -24.43 11.00
CA TYR A 81 -27.47 -23.60 9.95
C TYR A 81 -26.37 -23.14 8.97
N THR A 82 -25.83 -24.07 8.18
CA THR A 82 -25.07 -23.70 6.98
C THR A 82 -26.06 -23.13 5.96
N SER A 83 -25.78 -21.95 5.40
CA SER A 83 -26.76 -21.14 4.68
C SER A 83 -27.26 -21.83 3.40
N SER A 84 -28.59 -21.96 3.28
CA SER A 84 -29.24 -22.52 2.08
C SER A 84 -28.94 -21.73 0.79
N CYS A 85 -28.52 -20.47 0.92
CA CYS A 85 -28.11 -19.60 -0.20
C CYS A 85 -27.00 -20.24 -1.03
N MET A 86 -25.85 -20.59 -0.42
CA MET A 86 -24.65 -21.00 -1.18
C MET A 86 -24.88 -22.29 -1.98
N ILE A 87 -25.64 -23.25 -1.40
CA ILE A 87 -25.96 -24.52 -2.07
C ILE A 87 -26.96 -24.30 -3.22
N GLN A 88 -27.95 -23.42 -3.02
CA GLN A 88 -28.88 -23.04 -4.09
C GLN A 88 -28.15 -22.30 -5.22
N GLU A 89 -27.29 -21.33 -4.88
CA GLU A 89 -26.48 -20.57 -5.83
C GLU A 89 -25.56 -21.48 -6.65
N HIS A 90 -24.89 -22.46 -6.02
CA HIS A 90 -24.02 -23.41 -6.72
C HIS A 90 -24.81 -24.38 -7.63
N GLN A 91 -26.02 -24.81 -7.23
CA GLN A 91 -26.91 -25.56 -8.13
C GLN A 91 -27.45 -24.68 -9.27
N GLU A 92 -27.71 -23.40 -9.02
CA GLU A 92 -28.23 -22.48 -10.02
C GLU A 92 -27.14 -22.04 -11.02
N THR A 93 -25.88 -21.88 -10.60
CA THR A 93 -24.75 -21.65 -11.53
C THR A 93 -24.45 -22.88 -12.37
N LEU A 94 -24.49 -24.10 -11.81
CA LEU A 94 -24.38 -25.35 -12.58
C LEU A 94 -25.52 -25.48 -13.61
N LYS A 95 -26.76 -25.13 -13.24
CA LYS A 95 -27.91 -25.13 -14.16
C LYS A 95 -27.79 -24.06 -15.25
N ARG A 96 -27.32 -22.85 -14.91
CA ARG A 96 -27.03 -21.79 -15.89
C ARG A 96 -25.91 -22.21 -16.85
N LEU A 97 -24.88 -22.90 -16.36
CA LEU A 97 -23.83 -23.49 -17.20
C LEU A 97 -24.38 -24.55 -18.17
N SER A 98 -25.23 -25.47 -17.72
CA SER A 98 -25.83 -26.45 -18.63
C SER A 98 -26.78 -25.81 -19.66
N GLU A 99 -27.54 -24.78 -19.28
CA GLU A 99 -28.36 -23.99 -20.20
C GLU A 99 -27.53 -23.19 -21.21
N VAL A 100 -26.33 -22.73 -20.84
CA VAL A 100 -25.38 -22.08 -21.77
C VAL A 100 -24.78 -23.11 -22.73
N TRP A 101 -24.29 -24.26 -22.24
CA TRP A 101 -23.77 -25.32 -23.10
C TRP A 101 -24.81 -25.87 -24.08
N GLN A 102 -26.07 -26.00 -23.65
CA GLN A 102 -27.17 -26.35 -24.55
C GLN A 102 -27.37 -25.28 -25.64
N LYS A 103 -27.39 -23.99 -25.28
CA LYS A 103 -27.52 -22.88 -26.25
C LYS A 103 -26.35 -22.78 -27.22
N VAL A 104 -25.13 -23.17 -26.82
CA VAL A 104 -23.98 -23.29 -27.72
C VAL A 104 -24.23 -24.41 -28.73
N SER A 105 -24.66 -25.59 -28.29
CA SER A 105 -25.03 -26.71 -29.18
C SER A 105 -26.14 -26.32 -30.16
N GLU A 106 -27.20 -25.66 -29.69
CA GLU A 106 -28.30 -25.17 -30.53
C GLU A 106 -27.85 -24.13 -31.57
N GLN A 107 -26.81 -23.34 -31.28
CA GLN A 107 -26.19 -22.42 -32.24
C GLN A 107 -25.26 -23.13 -33.23
N ASP A 108 -24.50 -24.14 -32.83
CA ASP A 108 -23.69 -24.95 -33.75
C ASP A 108 -24.57 -25.74 -34.72
N ASP A 109 -25.68 -26.32 -34.25
CA ASP A 109 -26.69 -26.97 -35.09
C ASP A 109 -27.30 -25.98 -36.10
N LEU A 110 -27.64 -24.76 -35.67
CA LEU A 110 -28.13 -23.70 -36.57
C LEU A 110 -27.07 -23.25 -37.58
N ILE A 111 -25.80 -23.12 -37.18
CA ILE A 111 -24.68 -22.80 -38.08
C ILE A 111 -24.52 -23.92 -39.12
N GLN A 112 -24.66 -25.19 -38.72
CA GLN A 112 -24.57 -26.31 -39.63
C GLN A 112 -25.79 -26.42 -40.57
N GLU A 113 -27.01 -26.09 -40.09
CA GLU A 113 -28.19 -25.99 -40.93
C GLU A 113 -28.06 -24.85 -41.97
N LEU A 114 -27.51 -23.70 -41.57
CA LEU A 114 -27.21 -22.58 -42.48
C LEU A 114 -26.14 -22.94 -43.52
N ARG A 115 -25.09 -23.68 -43.14
CA ARG A 115 -24.10 -24.23 -44.09
C ARG A 115 -24.75 -25.18 -45.10
N ASN A 116 -25.64 -26.06 -44.64
CA ASN A 116 -26.39 -26.97 -45.51
C ASN A 116 -27.32 -26.20 -46.48
N LYS A 117 -28.05 -25.20 -45.98
CA LYS A 117 -28.89 -24.32 -46.82
C LYS A 117 -28.07 -23.55 -47.86
N LEU A 118 -26.89 -23.06 -47.50
CA LEU A 118 -25.96 -22.42 -48.44
C LEU A 118 -25.46 -23.40 -49.52
N ALA A 119 -25.11 -24.64 -49.15
CA ALA A 119 -24.71 -25.67 -50.09
C ALA A 119 -25.83 -26.03 -51.09
N CYS A 120 -27.07 -26.20 -50.61
CA CYS A 120 -28.24 -26.40 -51.47
C CYS A 120 -28.53 -25.20 -52.37
N SER A 121 -28.36 -23.96 -51.86
CA SER A 121 -28.52 -22.75 -52.67
C SER A 121 -27.47 -22.67 -53.79
N ASN A 122 -26.22 -23.04 -53.51
CA ASN A 122 -25.15 -23.05 -54.51
C ASN A 122 -25.38 -24.13 -55.58
N ALA A 123 -25.88 -25.31 -55.20
CA ALA A 123 -26.29 -26.34 -56.16
C ALA A 123 -27.43 -25.83 -57.09
N LEU A 124 -28.44 -25.16 -56.53
CA LEU A 124 -29.52 -24.51 -57.29
C LEU A 124 -29.09 -23.29 -58.13
N VAL A 125 -27.87 -22.78 -57.94
CA VAL A 125 -27.25 -21.79 -58.85
C VAL A 125 -26.58 -22.53 -60.01
N LEU A 126 -25.79 -23.57 -59.74
CA LEU A 126 -25.15 -24.39 -60.76
C LEU A 126 -26.17 -25.04 -61.72
N GLU A 127 -27.27 -25.60 -61.21
CA GLU A 127 -28.37 -26.13 -62.06
C GLU A 127 -28.98 -25.06 -62.98
N ARG A 128 -29.04 -23.79 -62.53
CA ARG A 128 -29.53 -22.67 -63.34
C ARG A 128 -28.49 -22.19 -64.35
N GLU A 129 -27.21 -22.22 -64.01
CA GLU A 129 -26.11 -21.94 -64.94
C GLU A 129 -26.05 -23.00 -66.05
N GLU A 130 -26.16 -24.29 -65.72
CA GLU A 130 -26.29 -25.38 -66.71
C GLU A 130 -27.55 -25.22 -67.58
N ALA A 131 -28.70 -24.86 -67.00
CA ALA A 131 -29.92 -24.59 -67.75
C ALA A 131 -29.80 -23.36 -68.68
N LEU A 132 -29.09 -22.32 -68.27
CA LEU A 132 -28.79 -21.14 -69.09
C LEU A 132 -27.83 -21.47 -70.24
N ILE A 133 -26.76 -22.23 -69.97
CA ILE A 133 -25.82 -22.71 -71.00
C ILE A 133 -26.55 -23.57 -72.03
N LYS A 134 -27.46 -24.45 -71.57
CA LYS A 134 -28.31 -25.25 -72.45
C LYS A 134 -29.25 -24.40 -73.29
N LEU A 135 -29.97 -23.45 -72.68
CA LEU A 135 -30.82 -22.49 -73.40
C LEU A 135 -30.03 -21.69 -74.43
N GLN A 136 -28.80 -21.27 -74.12
CA GLN A 136 -27.93 -20.55 -75.03
C GLN A 136 -27.47 -21.44 -76.21
N ALA A 137 -27.19 -22.72 -75.97
CA ALA A 137 -26.89 -23.70 -77.01
C ALA A 137 -28.12 -24.00 -77.90
N ASP A 138 -29.31 -24.14 -77.30
CA ASP A 138 -30.58 -24.33 -78.01
C ASP A 138 -30.93 -23.08 -78.86
N PHE A 139 -30.66 -21.86 -78.37
CA PHE A 139 -30.85 -20.61 -79.11
C PHE A 139 -29.85 -20.45 -80.27
N ALA A 140 -28.59 -20.88 -80.08
CA ALA A 140 -27.59 -20.95 -81.14
C ALA A 140 -27.98 -21.98 -82.23
N SER A 141 -28.51 -23.14 -81.81
CA SER A 141 -29.05 -24.17 -82.70
C SER A 141 -30.26 -23.66 -83.49
N TYR A 142 -31.18 -22.95 -82.83
CA TYR A 142 -32.35 -22.34 -83.46
C TYR A 142 -31.96 -21.26 -84.49
N THR A 143 -31.03 -20.37 -84.16
CA THR A 143 -30.55 -19.33 -85.11
C THR A 143 -29.70 -19.91 -86.25
N ALA A 144 -29.04 -21.05 -86.06
CA ALA A 144 -28.37 -21.79 -87.12
C ALA A 144 -29.35 -22.49 -88.09
N THR A 145 -30.54 -22.90 -87.60
CA THR A 145 -31.55 -23.65 -88.39
C THR A 145 -32.62 -22.76 -89.04
N HIS A 146 -33.01 -21.65 -88.41
CA HIS A 146 -34.11 -20.78 -88.87
C HIS A 146 -33.63 -19.43 -89.44
N ARG A 147 -32.57 -19.46 -90.26
CA ARG A 147 -32.01 -18.25 -90.90
C ARG A 147 -32.79 -17.77 -92.13
N HIS A 148 -34.04 -17.34 -91.93
CA HIS A 148 -34.82 -16.66 -92.97
C HIS A 148 -34.37 -15.20 -93.15
N PRO A 149 -34.15 -14.71 -94.39
CA PRO A 149 -33.89 -13.30 -94.64
C PRO A 149 -35.20 -12.49 -94.49
N PRO A 150 -35.21 -11.38 -93.71
CA PRO A 150 -36.42 -10.60 -93.48
C PRO A 150 -36.88 -9.94 -94.79
N SER A 151 -38.09 -10.28 -95.22
CA SER A 151 -38.65 -9.92 -96.53
C SER A 151 -39.60 -8.70 -96.43
N SER A 152 -39.18 -7.67 -95.70
CA SER A 152 -39.94 -6.44 -95.45
C SER A 152 -39.02 -5.28 -95.10
N SER A 153 -39.32 -4.07 -95.59
CA SER A 153 -38.46 -2.89 -95.39
C SER A 153 -38.77 -2.11 -94.11
N GLU A 154 -39.99 -2.21 -93.58
CA GLU A 154 -40.39 -1.47 -92.37
C GLU A 154 -39.95 -2.23 -91.12
N ASP A 155 -40.16 -3.56 -91.08
CA ASP A 155 -39.63 -4.43 -90.02
C ASP A 155 -38.10 -4.30 -89.87
N CYS A 156 -37.38 -4.06 -90.96
CA CYS A 156 -35.93 -3.86 -90.94
C CYS A 156 -35.53 -2.54 -90.23
N GLU A 157 -36.32 -1.48 -90.34
CA GLU A 157 -36.07 -0.21 -89.62
C GLU A 157 -36.39 -0.32 -88.13
N ASP A 158 -37.49 -0.97 -87.76
CA ASP A 158 -37.84 -1.15 -86.35
C ASP A 158 -36.92 -2.15 -85.64
N ILE A 159 -36.48 -3.22 -86.32
CA ILE A 159 -35.42 -4.11 -85.83
C ILE A 159 -34.10 -3.33 -85.63
N LYS A 160 -33.72 -2.40 -86.53
CA LYS A 160 -32.54 -1.54 -86.31
C LYS A 160 -32.69 -0.65 -85.08
N LYS A 161 -33.87 -0.05 -84.84
CA LYS A 161 -34.14 0.77 -83.66
C LYS A 161 -34.04 -0.05 -82.37
N ILE A 162 -34.63 -1.25 -82.36
CA ILE A 162 -34.55 -2.19 -81.24
C ILE A 162 -33.10 -2.63 -80.99
N LEU A 163 -32.35 -3.02 -82.02
CA LEU A 163 -30.94 -3.37 -81.90
C LEU A 163 -30.07 -2.21 -81.42
N LYS A 164 -30.34 -0.97 -81.87
CA LYS A 164 -29.64 0.23 -81.40
C LYS A 164 -29.94 0.50 -79.92
N HIS A 165 -31.20 0.37 -79.49
CA HIS A 165 -31.58 0.53 -78.09
C HIS A 165 -30.97 -0.56 -77.19
N LEU A 166 -30.97 -1.82 -77.64
CA LEU A 166 -30.32 -2.93 -76.93
C LEU A 166 -28.80 -2.74 -76.86
N GLN A 167 -28.16 -2.20 -77.91
CA GLN A 167 -26.74 -1.84 -77.89
C GLN A 167 -26.46 -0.72 -76.88
N GLU A 168 -27.25 0.35 -76.89
CA GLU A 168 -27.14 1.47 -75.92
C GLU A 168 -27.36 0.98 -74.48
N GLN A 169 -28.35 0.12 -74.25
CA GLN A 169 -28.59 -0.52 -72.94
C GLN A 169 -27.41 -1.40 -72.52
N LYS A 170 -26.87 -2.22 -73.43
CA LYS A 170 -25.70 -3.08 -73.18
C LYS A 170 -24.43 -2.27 -72.91
N ASP A 171 -24.23 -1.14 -73.57
CA ASP A 171 -23.08 -0.26 -73.34
C ASP A 171 -23.23 0.52 -72.03
N SER A 172 -24.44 0.95 -71.66
CA SER A 172 -24.74 1.49 -70.32
C SER A 172 -24.51 0.46 -69.21
N GLN A 173 -24.86 -0.81 -69.45
CA GLN A 173 -24.57 -1.90 -68.51
C GLN A 173 -23.07 -2.20 -68.40
N CYS A 174 -22.29 -2.07 -69.49
CA CYS A 174 -20.84 -2.15 -69.41
C CYS A 174 -20.25 -1.04 -68.53
N LEU A 175 -20.73 0.21 -68.65
CA LEU A 175 -20.30 1.31 -67.78
C LEU A 175 -20.59 1.02 -66.31
N HIS A 176 -21.79 0.55 -65.96
CA HIS A 176 -22.09 0.16 -64.58
C HIS A 176 -21.23 -1.01 -64.08
N VAL A 177 -20.89 -1.98 -64.93
CA VAL A 177 -19.94 -3.05 -64.57
C VAL A 177 -18.53 -2.49 -64.31
N GLU A 178 -18.08 -1.49 -65.07
CA GLU A 178 -16.81 -0.81 -64.81
C GLU A 178 -16.85 0.02 -63.52
N GLU A 179 -17.96 0.72 -63.23
CA GLU A 179 -18.19 1.45 -61.98
C GLU A 179 -18.16 0.51 -60.77
N TYR A 180 -18.88 -0.60 -60.79
CA TYR A 180 -18.82 -1.63 -59.74
C TYR A 180 -17.43 -2.26 -59.64
N GLN A 181 -16.74 -2.51 -60.76
CA GLN A 181 -15.39 -3.06 -60.73
C GLN A 181 -14.37 -2.06 -60.14
N ASN A 182 -14.59 -0.75 -60.30
CA ASN A 182 -13.78 0.29 -59.65
C ASN A 182 -14.07 0.38 -58.15
N LEU A 183 -15.34 0.41 -57.74
CA LEU A 183 -15.72 0.34 -56.33
C LEU A 183 -15.13 -0.91 -55.63
N VAL A 184 -15.07 -2.05 -56.32
CA VAL A 184 -14.43 -3.28 -55.82
C VAL A 184 -12.89 -3.16 -55.73
N LYS A 185 -12.23 -2.30 -56.51
CA LYS A 185 -10.80 -1.96 -56.33
C LYS A 185 -10.61 -1.06 -55.11
N ASP A 186 -11.45 -0.04 -54.96
CA ASP A 186 -11.37 0.91 -53.85
C ASP A 186 -11.59 0.22 -52.50
N LEU A 187 -12.63 -0.62 -52.38
CA LEU A 187 -12.88 -1.45 -51.19
C LEU A 187 -11.75 -2.45 -50.89
N ARG A 188 -10.98 -2.90 -51.90
CA ARG A 188 -9.77 -3.71 -51.67
C ARG A 188 -8.62 -2.89 -51.12
N MET A 189 -8.41 -1.68 -51.63
CA MET A 189 -7.38 -0.77 -51.11
C MET A 189 -7.69 -0.31 -49.68
N GLU A 190 -8.96 -0.05 -49.35
CA GLU A 190 -9.40 0.21 -47.98
C GLU A 190 -9.16 -0.99 -47.06
N LEU A 191 -9.49 -2.22 -47.52
CA LEU A 191 -9.24 -3.44 -46.75
C LEU A 191 -7.73 -3.68 -46.52
N GLU A 192 -6.88 -3.42 -47.51
CA GLU A 192 -5.43 -3.50 -47.37
C GLU A 192 -4.91 -2.45 -46.38
N ALA A 193 -5.38 -1.20 -46.46
CA ALA A 193 -5.01 -0.13 -45.53
C ALA A 193 -5.43 -0.44 -44.08
N VAL A 194 -6.66 -0.94 -43.87
CA VAL A 194 -7.14 -1.40 -42.56
C VAL A 194 -6.34 -2.62 -42.07
N SER A 195 -5.90 -3.51 -42.96
CA SER A 195 -5.05 -4.65 -42.58
C SER A 195 -3.66 -4.21 -42.10
N GLU A 196 -3.04 -3.21 -42.74
CA GLU A 196 -1.76 -2.65 -42.31
C GLU A 196 -1.91 -1.82 -41.03
N GLN A 197 -3.02 -1.08 -40.87
CA GLN A 197 -3.35 -0.40 -39.61
C GLN A 197 -3.47 -1.41 -38.45
N LYS A 198 -4.22 -2.51 -38.64
CA LYS A 198 -4.32 -3.62 -37.66
C LYS A 198 -2.94 -4.21 -37.35
N LYS A 199 -2.10 -4.43 -38.36
CA LYS A 199 -0.73 -4.94 -38.22
C LYS A 199 0.20 -3.99 -37.46
N ASN A 200 0.00 -2.67 -37.55
CA ASN A 200 0.76 -1.70 -36.75
C ASN A 200 0.23 -1.60 -35.31
N ILE A 201 -1.10 -1.54 -35.11
CA ILE A 201 -1.72 -1.61 -33.77
C ILE A 201 -1.27 -2.87 -33.03
N MET A 202 -1.18 -4.03 -33.71
CA MET A 202 -0.72 -5.28 -33.10
C MET A 202 0.76 -5.24 -32.69
N LYS A 203 1.64 -4.55 -33.43
CA LYS A 203 3.04 -4.33 -33.01
C LYS A 203 3.10 -3.44 -31.76
N ASP A 204 2.34 -2.36 -31.76
CA ASP A 204 2.30 -1.43 -30.62
C ASP A 204 1.69 -2.10 -29.38
N MET A 205 0.70 -2.98 -29.55
CA MET A 205 0.14 -3.82 -28.49
C MET A 205 1.19 -4.78 -27.92
N MET A 206 1.86 -5.56 -28.77
CA MET A 206 2.95 -6.47 -28.32
C MET A 206 4.09 -5.71 -27.64
N LYS A 207 4.39 -4.47 -28.08
CA LYS A 207 5.36 -3.62 -27.42
C LYS A 207 4.86 -3.16 -26.04
N LEU A 208 3.61 -2.73 -25.92
CA LEU A 208 3.01 -2.34 -24.64
C LEU A 208 2.91 -3.52 -23.67
N GLU A 209 2.68 -4.74 -24.15
CA GLU A 209 2.75 -5.97 -23.36
C GLU A 209 4.17 -6.20 -22.82
N LEU A 210 5.21 -6.08 -23.67
CA LEU A 210 6.62 -6.18 -23.25
C LEU A 210 7.01 -5.07 -22.25
N ASP A 211 6.63 -3.82 -22.51
CA ASP A 211 6.86 -2.67 -21.62
C ASP A 211 6.15 -2.90 -20.26
N LEU A 212 4.94 -3.47 -20.26
CA LEU A 212 4.21 -3.85 -19.03
C LEU A 212 4.84 -5.03 -18.29
N HIS A 213 5.40 -6.02 -18.99
CA HIS A 213 6.16 -7.12 -18.37
C HIS A 213 7.42 -6.58 -17.69
N GLY A 214 8.20 -5.74 -18.37
CA GLY A 214 9.37 -5.07 -17.78
C GLY A 214 9.02 -4.26 -16.54
N LEU A 215 7.95 -3.46 -16.58
CA LEU A 215 7.49 -2.69 -15.41
C LEU A 215 7.04 -3.59 -14.24
N ARG A 216 6.45 -4.76 -14.50
CA ARG A 216 6.10 -5.74 -13.44
C ARG A 216 7.36 -6.36 -12.82
N GLU A 217 8.36 -6.70 -13.62
CA GLU A 217 9.64 -7.23 -13.16
C GLU A 217 10.43 -6.19 -12.34
N GLU A 218 10.53 -4.95 -12.83
CA GLU A 218 11.15 -3.83 -12.10
C GLU A 218 10.44 -3.55 -10.77
N THR A 219 9.12 -3.59 -10.75
CA THR A 219 8.30 -3.42 -9.53
C THR A 219 8.54 -4.56 -8.55
N SER A 220 8.54 -5.81 -9.02
CA SER A 220 8.86 -6.99 -8.20
C SER A 220 10.26 -6.91 -7.59
N ALA A 221 11.27 -6.59 -8.41
CA ALA A 221 12.64 -6.38 -7.96
C ALA A 221 12.78 -5.16 -7.03
N HIS A 222 11.89 -4.16 -7.10
CA HIS A 222 11.84 -3.06 -6.13
C HIS A 222 11.22 -3.49 -4.80
N MET A 223 10.13 -4.25 -4.81
CA MET A 223 9.54 -4.82 -3.59
C MET A 223 10.54 -5.73 -2.88
N GLU A 224 11.19 -6.65 -3.59
CA GLU A 224 12.20 -7.56 -3.01
C GLU A 224 13.40 -6.80 -2.40
N ARG A 225 13.78 -5.64 -2.96
CA ARG A 225 14.76 -4.73 -2.35
C ARG A 225 14.22 -4.06 -1.08
N LYS A 226 12.95 -3.62 -1.08
CA LYS A 226 12.31 -3.01 0.10
C LYS A 226 12.13 -4.02 1.23
N ASP A 227 11.78 -5.26 0.94
CA ASP A 227 11.68 -6.33 1.95
C ASP A 227 13.05 -6.60 2.60
N LYS A 228 14.13 -6.64 1.79
CA LYS A 228 15.51 -6.75 2.29
C LYS A 228 15.90 -5.54 3.16
N GLU A 229 15.56 -4.32 2.76
CA GLU A 229 15.77 -3.12 3.58
C GLU A 229 14.98 -3.17 4.90
N VAL A 230 13.70 -3.59 4.87
CA VAL A 230 12.84 -3.74 6.05
C VAL A 230 13.41 -4.78 7.02
N ILE A 231 13.87 -5.94 6.54
CA ILE A 231 14.51 -6.98 7.37
C ILE A 231 15.78 -6.44 8.05
N ILE A 232 16.60 -5.65 7.33
CA ILE A 232 17.81 -5.02 7.88
C ILE A 232 17.43 -3.98 8.95
N LEU A 233 16.43 -3.14 8.70
CA LEU A 233 15.96 -2.13 9.66
C LEU A 233 15.31 -2.76 10.90
N GLN A 234 14.51 -3.82 10.73
CA GLN A 234 13.88 -4.56 11.81
C GLN A 234 14.92 -5.25 12.71
N ARG A 235 15.94 -5.89 12.10
CA ARG A 235 17.10 -6.42 12.84
C ARG A 235 17.83 -5.31 13.59
N ARG A 236 18.06 -4.15 12.96
CA ARG A 236 18.74 -3.03 13.61
C ARG A 236 17.94 -2.44 14.78
N LEU A 237 16.61 -2.42 14.68
CA LEU A 237 15.71 -2.04 15.75
C LEU A 237 15.79 -3.03 16.93
N GLN A 238 15.84 -4.34 16.67
CA GLN A 238 16.07 -5.36 17.69
C GLN A 238 17.44 -5.20 18.38
N GLU A 239 18.51 -4.95 17.61
CA GLU A 239 19.85 -4.67 18.17
C GLU A 239 19.85 -3.46 19.10
N LEU A 240 19.20 -2.35 18.69
CA LEU A 240 19.06 -1.14 19.52
C LEU A 240 18.17 -1.38 20.76
N GLN A 241 17.11 -2.17 20.63
CA GLN A 241 16.24 -2.55 21.74
C GLN A 241 17.01 -3.38 22.78
N ILE A 242 17.83 -4.33 22.35
CA ILE A 242 18.72 -5.11 23.23
C ILE A 242 19.68 -4.16 23.98
N GLN A 243 20.42 -3.31 23.24
CA GLN A 243 21.34 -2.33 23.82
C GLN A 243 20.66 -1.38 24.82
N PHE A 244 19.41 -0.97 24.56
CA PHE A 244 18.63 -0.16 25.49
C PHE A 244 18.27 -0.93 26.78
N THR A 245 17.86 -2.20 26.68
CA THR A 245 17.60 -3.02 27.89
C THR A 245 18.88 -3.30 28.69
N GLU A 246 20.02 -3.47 28.04
CA GLU A 246 21.32 -3.64 28.69
C GLU A 246 21.77 -2.35 29.39
N THR A 247 21.63 -1.21 28.72
CA THR A 247 21.89 0.12 29.30
C THR A 247 21.00 0.37 30.52
N ARG A 248 19.70 0.02 30.45
CA ARG A 248 18.77 0.11 31.60
C ARG A 248 19.17 -0.83 32.74
N LYS A 249 19.61 -2.06 32.46
CA LYS A 249 20.16 -2.99 33.47
C LYS A 249 21.45 -2.47 34.12
N LEU A 250 22.29 -1.75 33.37
CA LEU A 250 23.50 -1.11 33.88
C LEU A 250 23.19 0.14 34.72
N GLY A 251 22.15 0.90 34.36
CA GLY A 251 21.60 1.99 35.19
C GLY A 251 21.19 1.46 36.56
N LEU A 252 20.25 0.51 36.61
CA LEU A 252 19.77 -0.08 37.87
C LEU A 252 20.89 -0.67 38.76
N LYS A 253 21.99 -1.16 38.17
CA LYS A 253 23.18 -1.60 38.91
C LYS A 253 23.96 -0.43 39.52
N LYS A 254 24.11 0.68 38.80
CA LYS A 254 24.73 1.91 39.34
C LYS A 254 23.86 2.52 40.43
N ASP A 255 22.54 2.57 40.23
CA ASP A 255 21.59 3.13 41.18
C ASP A 255 21.63 2.37 42.52
N LYS A 256 21.70 1.02 42.46
CA LYS A 256 21.90 0.19 43.66
C LYS A 256 23.26 0.42 44.34
N ILE A 257 24.33 0.59 43.57
CA ILE A 257 25.67 0.90 44.13
C ILE A 257 25.70 2.30 44.75
N LEU A 258 24.95 3.26 44.22
CA LEU A 258 24.79 4.58 44.84
C LEU A 258 24.01 4.48 46.16
N GLN A 259 22.89 3.75 46.19
CA GLN A 259 22.16 3.48 47.43
C GLN A 259 23.07 2.82 48.49
N GLU A 260 23.83 1.79 48.12
CA GLU A 260 24.81 1.14 49.01
C GLU A 260 25.93 2.10 49.48
N LYS A 261 26.23 3.16 48.72
CA LYS A 261 27.19 4.20 49.11
C LYS A 261 26.57 5.23 50.05
N ASP A 262 25.32 5.63 49.80
CA ASP A 262 24.60 6.58 50.64
C ASP A 262 24.26 5.98 52.00
N GLU A 263 23.87 4.70 52.06
CA GLU A 263 23.69 3.93 53.30
C GLU A 263 25.01 3.84 54.10
N MET A 264 26.13 3.56 53.44
CA MET A 264 27.47 3.55 54.07
C MET A 264 27.93 4.94 54.54
N LEU A 265 27.61 6.01 53.80
CA LEU A 265 27.90 7.38 54.20
C LEU A 265 27.10 7.75 55.45
N HIS A 266 25.81 7.41 55.50
CA HIS A 266 24.96 7.76 56.63
C HIS A 266 25.37 7.04 57.93
N GLU A 267 25.84 5.78 57.84
CA GLU A 267 26.41 5.09 59.00
C GLU A 267 27.74 5.73 59.46
N LEU A 268 28.59 6.19 58.54
CA LEU A 268 29.81 6.94 58.86
C LEU A 268 29.52 8.32 59.49
N GLU A 269 28.48 9.03 59.04
CA GLU A 269 28.01 10.27 59.68
C GLU A 269 27.53 10.01 61.11
N LYS A 270 26.83 8.89 61.33
CA LYS A 270 26.35 8.44 62.64
C LYS A 270 27.50 8.02 63.57
N GLU A 271 28.51 7.32 63.07
CA GLU A 271 29.75 7.05 63.81
C GLU A 271 30.49 8.37 64.16
N LEU A 272 30.62 9.29 63.20
CA LEU A 272 31.26 10.60 63.42
C LEU A 272 30.52 11.42 64.50
N ALA A 273 29.18 11.46 64.44
CA ALA A 273 28.35 12.11 65.46
C ALA A 273 28.50 11.43 66.83
N GLN A 274 28.60 10.10 66.89
CA GLN A 274 28.87 9.37 68.12
C GLN A 274 30.26 9.70 68.69
N VAL A 275 31.30 9.79 67.85
CA VAL A 275 32.65 10.19 68.24
C VAL A 275 32.67 11.62 68.77
N GLN A 276 32.05 12.58 68.06
CA GLN A 276 31.91 13.97 68.52
C GLN A 276 31.21 14.07 69.87
N ASN A 277 30.09 13.37 70.05
CA ASN A 277 29.38 13.29 71.34
C ASN A 277 30.24 12.65 72.45
N SER A 278 31.12 11.70 72.13
CA SER A 278 32.04 11.10 73.10
C SER A 278 33.18 12.06 73.48
N LEU A 279 33.67 12.85 72.51
CA LEU A 279 34.72 13.84 72.70
C LEU A 279 34.23 15.01 73.55
N MET A 280 33.04 15.56 73.25
CA MET A 280 32.44 16.65 74.04
C MET A 280 32.15 16.23 75.51
N LYS A 281 31.79 14.95 75.74
CA LYS A 281 31.68 14.38 77.10
C LYS A 281 33.03 14.29 77.82
N LYS A 282 34.11 13.96 77.09
CA LYS A 282 35.48 13.95 77.63
C LYS A 282 36.00 15.36 77.90
N GLU A 283 35.66 16.33 77.06
CA GLU A 283 35.99 17.74 77.20
C GLU A 283 35.33 18.35 78.44
N MET A 284 34.02 18.16 78.65
CA MET A 284 33.34 18.60 79.88
C MET A 284 33.90 17.95 81.16
N GLU A 285 34.30 16.67 81.12
CA GLU A 285 34.96 16.02 82.26
C GLU A 285 36.38 16.57 82.48
N LEU A 286 37.09 16.96 81.41
CA LEU A 286 38.41 17.60 81.49
C LEU A 286 38.30 19.03 82.05
N GLU A 287 37.32 19.84 81.64
CA GLU A 287 37.03 21.14 82.26
C GLU A 287 36.69 21.01 83.75
N LYS A 288 35.98 19.94 84.14
CA LYS A 288 35.64 19.64 85.53
C LYS A 288 36.89 19.22 86.32
N GLN A 289 37.78 18.43 85.73
CA GLN A 289 39.06 18.08 86.32
C GLN A 289 40.01 19.29 86.42
N GLN A 290 40.00 20.20 85.44
CA GLN A 290 40.71 21.48 85.53
C GLN A 290 40.18 22.34 86.69
N ARG A 291 38.85 22.49 86.82
CA ARG A 291 38.23 23.22 87.94
C ARG A 291 38.65 22.64 89.30
N MET A 292 38.51 21.32 89.50
CA MET A 292 38.97 20.66 90.72
C MET A 292 40.48 20.82 90.93
N THR A 293 41.30 20.82 89.86
CA THR A 293 42.74 21.06 89.96
C THR A 293 43.03 22.49 90.43
N THR A 294 42.32 23.50 89.92
CA THR A 294 42.47 24.89 90.39
C THR A 294 41.99 25.08 91.82
N GLU A 295 40.92 24.40 92.25
CA GLU A 295 40.45 24.41 93.65
C GLU A 295 41.47 23.75 94.60
N LEU A 296 42.07 22.64 94.16
CA LEU A 296 43.16 21.98 94.89
C LEU A 296 44.45 22.83 94.90
N GLU A 297 44.75 23.55 93.82
CA GLU A 297 45.93 24.43 93.76
C GLU A 297 45.77 25.68 94.64
N ILE A 298 44.57 26.26 94.72
CA ILE A 298 44.22 27.33 95.67
C ILE A 298 44.37 26.82 97.11
N THR A 299 43.74 25.69 97.48
CA THR A 299 43.84 25.16 98.85
C THR A 299 45.26 24.71 99.22
N ILE A 300 46.06 24.21 98.27
CA ILE A 300 47.49 23.97 98.46
C ILE A 300 48.25 25.29 98.70
N GLN A 301 47.87 26.39 98.03
CA GLN A 301 48.50 27.71 98.21
C GLN A 301 48.13 28.36 99.55
N GLU A 302 46.89 28.20 100.02
CA GLU A 302 46.44 28.59 101.36
C GLU A 302 47.20 27.81 102.43
N VAL A 303 47.26 26.48 102.32
CA VAL A 303 48.03 25.62 103.24
C VAL A 303 49.52 25.98 103.23
N LYS A 304 50.11 26.34 102.09
CA LYS A 304 51.50 26.84 102.02
C LYS A 304 51.68 28.15 102.79
N GLN A 305 50.74 29.10 102.68
CA GLN A 305 50.81 30.35 103.45
C GLN A 305 50.73 30.10 104.96
N ASP A 306 49.73 29.35 105.43
CA ASP A 306 49.57 29.07 106.87
C ASP A 306 50.74 28.26 107.44
N LYS A 307 51.22 27.26 106.70
CA LYS A 307 52.38 26.46 107.10
C LYS A 307 53.65 27.31 107.19
N SER A 308 53.86 28.26 106.26
CA SER A 308 54.99 29.20 106.34
C SER A 308 54.95 30.11 107.57
N ARG A 309 53.75 30.57 107.99
CA ARG A 309 53.58 31.33 109.24
C ARG A 309 53.90 30.50 110.48
N ALA A 310 53.43 29.25 110.52
CA ALA A 310 53.68 28.35 111.65
C ALA A 310 55.16 27.93 111.76
N GLU A 311 55.79 27.57 110.63
CA GLU A 311 57.17 27.09 110.60
C GLU A 311 58.18 28.19 110.95
N CYS A 312 57.96 29.44 110.55
CA CYS A 312 58.80 30.56 110.99
C CYS A 312 58.81 30.73 112.52
N GLY A 313 57.66 30.56 113.19
CA GLY A 313 57.58 30.62 114.65
C GLY A 313 58.25 29.42 115.34
N ALA A 314 58.07 28.22 114.80
CA ALA A 314 58.67 27.00 115.36
C ALA A 314 60.19 26.96 115.20
N LEU A 315 60.72 27.24 114.00
CA LEU A 315 62.16 27.20 113.71
C LEU A 315 62.96 28.18 114.57
N GLN A 316 62.38 29.34 114.90
CA GLN A 316 63.04 30.33 115.76
C GLN A 316 63.20 29.85 117.21
N ALA A 317 62.33 28.96 117.70
CA ALA A 317 62.47 28.28 118.99
C ALA A 317 63.37 27.02 118.90
N GLU A 318 63.34 26.30 117.77
CA GLU A 318 64.17 25.10 117.57
C GLU A 318 65.66 25.44 117.45
N ILE A 319 66.01 26.53 116.75
CA ILE A 319 67.39 27.04 116.63
C ILE A 319 68.00 27.35 118.01
N GLN A 320 67.20 27.84 118.96
CA GLN A 320 67.68 28.13 120.31
C GLN A 320 68.01 26.84 121.09
N LYS A 321 67.23 25.77 120.93
CA LYS A 321 67.50 24.47 121.60
C LYS A 321 68.63 23.67 120.93
N LEU A 322 68.67 23.66 119.60
CA LEU A 322 69.69 22.92 118.83
C LEU A 322 71.10 23.45 119.08
N LYS A 323 71.23 24.72 119.49
CA LYS A 323 72.49 25.32 119.93
C LYS A 323 73.01 24.67 121.21
N ASP A 324 72.12 24.42 122.18
CA ASP A 324 72.46 23.82 123.47
C ASP A 324 72.78 22.31 123.29
N CYS A 325 71.97 21.58 122.49
CA CYS A 325 72.19 20.15 122.25
C CYS A 325 73.42 19.80 121.39
N LEU A 326 74.00 20.76 120.65
CA LEU A 326 75.18 20.52 119.82
C LEU A 326 76.45 20.31 120.66
N GLU A 327 76.53 20.92 121.84
CA GLU A 327 77.67 20.76 122.76
C GLU A 327 77.68 19.38 123.43
N ASP A 328 76.51 18.77 123.67
CA ASP A 328 76.37 17.40 124.16
C ASP A 328 76.74 16.35 123.09
N ALA A 329 76.24 16.52 121.86
CA ALA A 329 76.37 15.51 120.81
C ALA A 329 77.84 15.19 120.43
N GLN A 330 78.73 16.19 120.50
CA GLN A 330 80.16 16.00 120.24
C GLN A 330 80.85 15.05 121.24
N GLN A 331 80.26 14.81 122.41
CA GLN A 331 80.84 13.93 123.43
C GLN A 331 80.56 12.44 123.15
N GLN A 332 79.47 12.09 122.45
CA GLN A 332 79.03 10.69 122.29
C GLN A 332 79.60 9.98 121.04
N GLN A 333 79.93 10.69 119.96
CA GLN A 333 80.27 10.06 118.67
C GLN A 333 81.58 9.23 118.67
N LYS A 334 82.36 9.25 119.75
CA LYS A 334 83.59 8.45 119.91
C LYS A 334 83.40 6.93 120.05
N LEU A 335 82.17 6.43 120.22
CA LEU A 335 81.93 5.08 120.77
C LEU A 335 81.46 3.99 119.80
N ILE A 336 80.89 4.31 118.63
CA ILE A 336 80.15 3.32 117.81
C ILE A 336 80.85 3.01 116.47
N ALA A 337 82.11 2.61 116.59
CA ALA A 337 82.64 1.52 115.78
C ALA A 337 82.09 0.17 116.37
N GLN A 338 82.24 -1.04 115.82
CA GLN A 338 83.25 -1.50 114.86
C GLN A 338 82.92 -2.85 114.15
N GLN A 339 81.73 -3.44 114.30
CA GLN A 339 81.59 -4.92 114.32
C GLN A 339 80.70 -5.66 113.29
N ALA A 340 79.90 -5.01 112.44
CA ALA A 340 78.80 -5.70 111.72
C ALA A 340 79.12 -6.17 110.27
N ALA A 341 79.88 -7.26 110.05
CA ALA A 341 80.01 -7.91 108.73
C ALA A 341 80.57 -9.36 108.75
N GLN A 342 79.88 -10.35 108.12
CA GLN A 342 80.39 -11.49 107.31
C GLN A 342 79.32 -12.59 107.01
N TYR A 343 79.51 -13.37 105.93
CA TYR A 343 78.79 -14.62 105.50
C TYR A 343 77.32 -14.47 105.02
N LYS A 344 76.66 -15.38 104.24
CA LYS A 344 76.99 -16.45 103.25
C LYS A 344 75.68 -16.74 102.41
N GLU A 345 75.55 -17.22 101.15
CA GLU A 345 76.45 -17.71 100.06
C GLU A 345 76.49 -19.25 99.80
N GLU A 346 75.47 -19.89 99.18
CA GLU A 346 75.57 -21.21 98.46
C GLU A 346 74.22 -21.68 97.82
N ALA A 347 74.17 -21.99 96.49
CA ALA A 347 73.11 -22.81 95.84
C ALA A 347 73.28 -23.00 94.29
N LEU A 348 73.45 -24.23 93.77
CA LEU A 348 73.33 -24.58 92.32
C LEU A 348 73.36 -26.13 92.10
N LEU A 349 72.34 -26.76 91.46
CA LEU A 349 72.45 -28.09 90.78
C LEU A 349 71.16 -28.63 90.08
N ALA A 350 71.36 -29.31 88.93
CA ALA A 350 70.54 -30.40 88.30
C ALA A 350 69.13 -30.11 87.69
N LYS A 351 68.56 -30.92 86.76
CA LYS A 351 69.05 -31.78 85.62
C LYS A 351 67.85 -32.21 84.72
N SER A 352 68.08 -32.88 83.59
CA SER A 352 67.13 -33.19 82.49
C SER A 352 66.56 -34.64 82.43
N ASN A 353 65.45 -34.84 81.68
CA ASN A 353 65.20 -35.91 80.66
C ASN A 353 63.71 -36.38 80.58
N LEU A 354 63.11 -36.42 79.37
CA LEU A 354 62.11 -37.43 78.95
C LEU A 354 61.88 -37.37 77.42
N GLU A 355 61.73 -38.53 76.74
CA GLU A 355 61.80 -38.61 75.26
C GLU A 355 60.81 -39.62 74.62
N ASP A 356 59.91 -40.21 75.41
CA ASP A 356 59.37 -41.57 75.14
C ASP A 356 57.89 -41.60 74.67
N SER A 357 57.55 -40.91 73.57
CA SER A 357 56.16 -40.90 73.04
C SER A 357 55.98 -40.87 71.51
N GLN A 358 57.03 -41.13 70.73
CA GLN A 358 56.98 -41.04 69.25
C GLN A 358 56.43 -42.29 68.54
N ARG A 359 55.14 -42.59 68.79
CA ARG A 359 54.17 -43.29 67.90
C ARG A 359 54.68 -44.47 67.03
N LYS A 360 54.68 -45.67 67.64
CA LYS A 360 54.77 -46.99 66.97
C LYS A 360 53.49 -47.34 66.18
N LEU A 361 53.25 -46.75 64.99
CA LEU A 361 52.05 -47.02 64.18
C LEU A 361 52.29 -47.03 62.64
N GLN A 362 53.22 -47.87 62.17
CA GLN A 362 53.41 -48.17 60.74
C GLN A 362 53.89 -49.62 60.51
N SER A 363 53.07 -50.49 59.93
CA SER A 363 53.46 -51.66 59.09
C SER A 363 52.23 -52.42 58.55
N TYR A 364 52.44 -53.17 57.45
CA TYR A 364 51.59 -54.24 56.86
C TYR A 364 50.27 -53.87 56.15
N LEU A 365 50.30 -53.82 54.81
CA LEU A 365 49.73 -54.86 53.95
C LEU A 365 50.22 -54.75 52.48
N PHE A 366 49.93 -55.75 51.65
CA PHE A 366 50.68 -56.07 50.41
C PHE A 366 49.80 -56.86 49.40
N MET A 367 50.13 -56.77 48.10
CA MET A 367 49.60 -57.57 46.96
C MET A 367 48.14 -57.38 46.50
N GLU A 368 47.91 -56.42 45.57
CA GLU A 368 46.83 -56.54 44.56
C GLU A 368 47.19 -55.76 43.27
N LYS A 369 48.12 -56.30 42.44
CA LYS A 369 48.58 -55.61 41.20
C LYS A 369 49.20 -56.51 40.11
N GLN A 370 48.51 -57.54 39.61
CA GLN A 370 48.77 -58.14 38.27
C GLN A 370 47.81 -59.29 37.89
N LYS A 371 47.09 -59.19 36.75
CA LYS A 371 47.03 -60.17 35.62
C LYS A 371 45.78 -60.00 34.70
N THR A 372 45.88 -60.60 33.50
CA THR A 372 44.85 -60.77 32.42
C THR A 372 44.29 -59.47 31.83
N GLU A 373 44.40 -59.16 30.53
CA GLU A 373 44.97 -59.87 29.36
C GLU A 373 44.32 -61.21 28.95
N THR A 374 43.33 -61.14 28.05
CA THR A 374 43.06 -62.07 26.93
C THR A 374 41.90 -61.51 26.07
N ILE A 375 41.60 -62.14 24.92
CA ILE A 375 40.50 -61.80 23.98
C ILE A 375 40.72 -60.54 23.12
N GLN A 376 41.57 -60.64 22.08
CA GLN A 376 41.40 -59.84 20.84
C GLN A 376 42.05 -60.41 19.56
N GLU A 377 42.77 -61.54 19.61
CA GLU A 377 43.50 -62.09 18.44
C GLU A 377 42.77 -63.23 17.68
N LEU A 378 41.47 -63.46 17.94
CA LEU A 378 40.70 -64.60 17.38
C LEU A 378 39.60 -64.21 16.37
N GLN A 379 39.84 -63.19 15.54
CA GLN A 379 38.89 -62.75 14.50
C GLN A 379 39.50 -62.52 13.10
N ARG A 380 40.74 -62.96 12.83
CA ARG A 380 41.46 -62.62 11.58
C ARG A 380 41.88 -63.78 10.66
N GLU A 381 41.46 -65.03 10.92
CA GLU A 381 41.88 -66.21 10.13
C GLU A 381 40.78 -66.91 9.30
N LEU A 382 39.52 -66.44 9.31
CA LEU A 382 38.43 -67.04 8.52
C LEU A 382 38.34 -66.52 7.06
N GLN A 383 39.47 -66.13 6.46
CA GLN A 383 39.58 -65.79 5.03
C GLN A 383 40.60 -66.68 4.30
N LYS A 384 40.30 -67.98 4.23
CA LYS A 384 41.02 -68.92 3.35
C LYS A 384 40.12 -70.11 2.99
N LEU A 385 40.30 -70.65 1.79
CA LEU A 385 39.69 -71.89 1.27
C LEU A 385 38.16 -71.87 1.03
N GLN A 386 37.75 -71.23 -0.07
CA GLN A 386 36.80 -71.88 -0.99
C GLN A 386 37.33 -71.69 -2.42
N LYS A 387 37.73 -72.81 -3.03
CA LYS A 387 38.56 -72.86 -4.25
C LYS A 387 37.75 -73.07 -5.52
N ASP A 388 38.33 -72.57 -6.61
CA ASP A 388 38.55 -73.25 -7.90
C ASP A 388 37.70 -74.50 -8.22
N SER A 389 36.89 -74.41 -9.29
CA SER A 389 36.50 -75.58 -10.09
C SER A 389 36.32 -75.19 -11.57
N LEU A 390 37.39 -75.31 -12.35
CA LEU A 390 37.39 -75.22 -13.83
C LEU A 390 37.71 -76.59 -14.42
N MET A 391 37.26 -76.83 -15.67
CA MET A 391 37.56 -77.94 -16.61
C MET A 391 36.41 -78.93 -16.91
N ALA A 392 35.90 -78.89 -18.16
CA ALA A 392 35.40 -80.02 -18.97
C ALA A 392 35.01 -79.51 -20.39
N GLY A 393 35.09 -80.34 -21.44
CA GLY A 393 34.64 -80.00 -22.80
C GLY A 393 34.80 -81.14 -23.82
N GLU A 394 34.12 -80.99 -24.97
CA GLU A 394 34.25 -81.78 -26.24
C GLU A 394 33.84 -83.29 -26.15
N GLU A 395 33.42 -84.01 -27.21
CA GLU A 395 33.19 -83.73 -28.65
C GLU A 395 32.15 -84.72 -29.28
N LEU A 396 31.77 -84.51 -30.57
CA LEU A 396 31.27 -85.40 -31.67
C LEU A 396 30.60 -86.80 -31.38
N ALA A 397 29.71 -87.40 -32.20
CA ALA A 397 29.68 -87.55 -33.67
C ALA A 397 28.31 -88.08 -34.23
N PRO A 398 28.05 -88.05 -35.56
CA PRO A 398 26.77 -88.49 -36.18
C PRO A 398 26.85 -89.73 -37.12
N ASN A 399 25.78 -89.96 -37.92
CA ASN A 399 25.73 -90.62 -39.26
C ASN A 399 25.17 -92.05 -39.39
N ARG A 400 24.05 -92.24 -40.14
CA ARG A 400 23.95 -93.14 -41.33
C ARG A 400 22.55 -93.26 -41.96
N GLU A 401 22.47 -92.98 -43.26
CA GLU A 401 21.51 -93.60 -44.20
C GLU A 401 22.18 -94.79 -44.93
N ARG A 402 21.39 -95.70 -45.54
CA ARG A 402 21.37 -95.98 -47.01
C ARG A 402 20.67 -97.30 -47.38
N LEU A 403 20.43 -97.44 -48.70
CA LEU A 403 19.84 -98.57 -49.45
C LEU A 403 18.29 -98.62 -49.42
N CYS A 404 17.58 -98.97 -50.50
CA CYS A 404 18.06 -99.44 -51.82
C CYS A 404 17.15 -98.97 -53.00
N PRO A 405 17.69 -98.57 -54.17
CA PRO A 405 16.90 -98.13 -55.32
C PRO A 405 16.60 -99.28 -56.30
N LEU A 406 15.32 -99.64 -56.50
CA LEU A 406 14.93 -100.65 -57.49
C LEU A 406 13.45 -100.53 -57.96
N ARG A 407 13.10 -99.44 -58.66
CA ARG A 407 11.72 -99.21 -59.16
C ARG A 407 11.59 -98.49 -60.51
N SER A 408 12.60 -98.62 -61.36
CA SER A 408 12.78 -97.81 -62.59
C SER A 408 12.05 -98.28 -63.86
N VAL A 409 11.35 -99.43 -63.84
CA VAL A 409 10.82 -100.07 -65.08
C VAL A 409 9.28 -100.09 -65.18
N LEU A 410 8.54 -99.72 -64.13
CA LEU A 410 7.07 -99.66 -64.15
C LEU A 410 6.54 -98.32 -64.74
N LEU A 411 7.07 -97.92 -65.90
CA LEU A 411 7.21 -96.49 -66.24
C LEU A 411 6.81 -96.09 -67.68
N LEU A 412 5.82 -96.75 -68.30
CA LEU A 412 5.29 -96.33 -69.62
C LEU A 412 3.76 -96.15 -69.69
N LEU A 413 2.93 -97.12 -69.30
CA LEU A 413 1.47 -96.89 -69.25
C LEU A 413 1.02 -95.86 -68.21
N PRO A 414 1.69 -95.73 -67.03
CA PRO A 414 1.38 -94.63 -66.13
C PRO A 414 1.59 -93.25 -66.76
N CYS A 415 2.43 -93.05 -67.79
CA CYS A 415 2.91 -91.71 -68.15
C CYS A 415 1.82 -90.71 -68.61
N CYS A 416 0.76 -91.15 -69.30
CA CYS A 416 -0.35 -90.26 -69.63
C CYS A 416 -1.27 -89.97 -68.43
N PHE A 417 -1.58 -90.99 -67.62
CA PHE A 417 -2.38 -90.84 -66.40
C PHE A 417 -1.63 -90.06 -65.31
N ARG A 418 -0.30 -90.23 -65.28
CA ARG A 418 0.67 -89.49 -64.46
C ARG A 418 0.75 -88.06 -64.94
N LYS A 419 0.77 -87.75 -66.24
CA LYS A 419 0.73 -86.36 -66.72
C LYS A 419 -0.59 -85.67 -66.37
N TRP A 420 -1.73 -86.37 -66.49
CA TRP A 420 -3.02 -85.84 -66.03
C TRP A 420 -3.08 -85.65 -64.51
N ILE A 421 -2.53 -86.59 -63.74
CA ILE A 421 -2.34 -86.45 -62.29
C ILE A 421 -1.36 -85.31 -61.98
N GLU A 422 -0.28 -85.13 -62.72
CA GLU A 422 0.71 -84.06 -62.54
C GLU A 422 0.08 -82.71 -62.84
N GLU A 423 -0.70 -82.55 -63.92
CA GLU A 423 -1.44 -81.32 -64.22
C GLU A 423 -2.52 -81.03 -63.15
N LYS A 424 -3.20 -82.06 -62.61
CA LYS A 424 -4.17 -81.90 -61.50
C LYS A 424 -3.55 -81.68 -60.13
N LEU A 425 -2.41 -82.31 -59.85
CA LEU A 425 -1.64 -82.17 -58.62
C LEU A 425 -0.83 -80.88 -58.62
N GLU A 426 -0.38 -80.39 -59.77
CA GLU A 426 0.21 -79.07 -59.93
C GLU A 426 -0.86 -77.98 -59.81
N HIS A 427 -2.09 -78.19 -60.30
CA HIS A 427 -3.23 -77.30 -60.01
C HIS A 427 -3.55 -77.27 -58.50
N SER A 428 -3.64 -78.44 -57.86
CA SER A 428 -3.86 -78.55 -56.41
C SER A 428 -2.69 -78.02 -55.58
N GLU A 429 -1.44 -78.13 -56.07
CA GLU A 429 -0.28 -77.50 -55.47
C GLU A 429 -0.26 -75.99 -55.69
N LYS A 430 -0.72 -75.47 -56.83
CA LYS A 430 -0.88 -74.02 -57.04
C LYS A 430 -1.94 -73.46 -56.08
N GLU A 431 -3.07 -74.13 -55.94
CA GLU A 431 -4.09 -73.83 -54.91
C GLU A 431 -3.51 -73.93 -53.49
N LYS A 432 -2.83 -75.02 -53.15
CA LYS A 432 -2.19 -75.22 -51.84
C LYS A 432 -1.12 -74.17 -51.54
N ARG A 433 -0.31 -73.78 -52.52
CA ARG A 433 0.71 -72.70 -52.39
C ARG A 433 0.05 -71.34 -52.27
N GLN A 434 -1.07 -71.08 -52.96
CA GLN A 434 -1.88 -69.88 -52.75
C GLN A 434 -2.49 -69.85 -51.35
N PHE A 435 -3.11 -70.95 -50.89
CA PHE A 435 -3.63 -71.06 -49.53
C PHE A 435 -2.53 -70.89 -48.49
N GLN A 436 -1.39 -71.60 -48.60
CA GLN A 436 -0.24 -71.42 -47.71
C GLN A 436 0.31 -69.99 -47.71
N LYS A 437 0.36 -69.32 -48.87
CA LYS A 437 0.73 -67.90 -48.96
C LYS A 437 -0.28 -67.01 -48.23
N THR A 438 -1.59 -67.23 -48.43
CA THR A 438 -2.61 -66.48 -47.69
C THR A 438 -2.60 -66.78 -46.19
N THR A 439 -2.33 -68.01 -45.76
CA THR A 439 -2.18 -68.38 -44.34
C THR A 439 -0.99 -67.65 -43.74
N ALA A 440 0.20 -67.72 -44.36
CA ALA A 440 1.38 -66.98 -43.91
C ALA A 440 1.16 -65.45 -43.89
N GLU A 441 0.41 -64.90 -44.86
CA GLU A 441 0.01 -63.48 -44.86
C GLU A 441 -0.99 -63.11 -43.76
N GLN A 442 -1.81 -64.05 -43.28
CA GLN A 442 -2.68 -63.82 -42.12
C GLN A 442 -1.93 -64.04 -40.80
N ASP A 443 -1.04 -65.03 -40.72
CA ASP A 443 -0.17 -65.28 -39.55
C ASP A 443 0.78 -64.10 -39.30
N ALA A 444 1.32 -63.50 -40.38
CA ALA A 444 2.10 -62.26 -40.31
C ALA A 444 1.26 -61.10 -39.73
N LYS A 445 0.07 -60.84 -40.29
CA LYS A 445 -0.86 -59.81 -39.77
C LYS A 445 -1.28 -60.08 -38.32
N LEU A 446 -1.47 -61.34 -37.94
CA LEU A 446 -1.81 -61.72 -36.57
C LEU A 446 -0.63 -61.47 -35.62
N THR A 447 0.60 -61.65 -36.10
CA THR A 447 1.83 -61.29 -35.37
C THR A 447 1.96 -59.76 -35.23
N ASP A 448 1.76 -59.00 -36.30
CA ASP A 448 1.75 -57.53 -36.28
C ASP A 448 0.70 -56.98 -35.30
N LEU A 449 -0.50 -57.58 -35.29
CA LEU A 449 -1.57 -57.24 -34.35
C LEU A 449 -1.24 -57.61 -32.90
N LEU A 450 -0.58 -58.74 -32.66
CA LEU A 450 -0.08 -59.12 -31.33
C LEU A 450 0.98 -58.15 -30.82
N ASP A 451 1.93 -57.72 -31.66
CA ASP A 451 2.96 -56.77 -31.26
C ASP A 451 2.39 -55.36 -31.07
N ARG A 452 1.40 -54.95 -31.87
CA ARG A 452 0.64 -53.72 -31.63
C ARG A 452 -0.17 -53.78 -30.33
N LEU A 453 -0.72 -54.94 -29.95
CA LEU A 453 -1.37 -55.14 -28.65
C LEU A 453 -0.38 -55.08 -27.48
N LYS A 454 0.83 -55.65 -27.61
CA LYS A 454 1.90 -55.53 -26.60
C LYS A 454 2.31 -54.06 -26.40
N LEU A 455 2.45 -53.29 -27.48
CA LEU A 455 2.77 -51.86 -27.42
C LEU A 455 1.68 -51.06 -26.70
N LEU A 456 0.40 -51.28 -27.04
CA LEU A 456 -0.72 -50.65 -26.33
C LEU A 456 -0.78 -51.05 -24.86
N GLN A 457 -0.50 -52.32 -24.52
CA GLN A 457 -0.42 -52.78 -23.13
C GLN A 457 0.74 -52.13 -22.36
N HIS A 458 1.88 -51.88 -23.02
CA HIS A 458 3.01 -51.15 -22.44
C HIS A 458 2.65 -49.69 -22.16
N GLN A 459 2.05 -49.00 -23.15
CA GLN A 459 1.62 -47.61 -23.01
C GLN A 459 0.57 -47.46 -21.89
N HIS A 460 -0.39 -48.38 -21.76
CA HIS A 460 -1.35 -48.35 -20.66
C HIS A 460 -0.71 -48.58 -19.28
N ARG A 461 0.38 -49.36 -19.17
CA ARG A 461 1.13 -49.49 -17.91
C ARG A 461 1.87 -48.19 -17.57
N GLU A 462 2.49 -47.56 -18.55
CA GLU A 462 3.19 -46.27 -18.36
C GLU A 462 2.21 -45.16 -17.96
N GLN A 463 1.05 -45.09 -18.62
CA GLN A 463 -0.06 -44.20 -18.25
C GLN A 463 -0.57 -44.47 -16.82
N ALA A 464 -0.69 -45.74 -16.42
CA ALA A 464 -1.10 -46.10 -15.06
C ALA A 464 -0.06 -45.67 -14.01
N SER A 465 1.25 -45.85 -14.27
CA SER A 465 2.30 -45.35 -13.37
C SER A 465 2.34 -43.82 -13.33
N ALA A 466 2.20 -43.14 -14.47
CA ALA A 466 2.14 -41.67 -14.50
C ALA A 466 0.94 -41.12 -13.72
N LYS A 467 -0.22 -41.79 -13.82
CA LYS A 467 -1.41 -41.47 -13.03
C LYS A 467 -1.18 -41.68 -11.53
N SER A 468 -0.53 -42.78 -11.12
CA SER A 468 -0.17 -43.03 -9.72
C SER A 468 0.74 -41.93 -9.16
N ASN A 469 1.77 -41.54 -9.91
CA ASN A 469 2.69 -40.47 -9.50
C ASN A 469 1.96 -39.12 -9.36
N LEU A 470 1.06 -38.79 -10.29
CA LEU A 470 0.24 -37.56 -10.22
C LEU A 470 -0.76 -37.60 -9.05
N GLU A 471 -1.26 -38.78 -8.67
CA GLU A 471 -2.11 -38.97 -7.49
C GLU A 471 -1.33 -38.82 -6.17
N GLU A 472 -0.04 -39.18 -6.15
CA GLU A 472 0.87 -38.93 -5.01
C GLU A 472 1.28 -37.44 -4.93
N GLU A 473 1.62 -36.81 -6.05
CA GLU A 473 1.90 -35.36 -6.12
C GLU A 473 0.68 -34.53 -5.68
N LEU A 474 -0.53 -34.92 -6.08
CA LEU A 474 -1.78 -34.26 -5.65
C LEU A 474 -2.02 -34.40 -4.14
N GLN A 475 -1.69 -35.54 -3.54
CA GLN A 475 -1.77 -35.74 -2.09
C GLN A 475 -0.77 -34.85 -1.34
N GLU A 476 0.47 -34.74 -1.82
CA GLU A 476 1.49 -33.87 -1.21
C GLU A 476 1.11 -32.38 -1.32
N VAL A 477 0.62 -31.94 -2.48
CA VAL A 477 0.11 -30.57 -2.67
C VAL A 477 -1.08 -30.30 -1.74
N THR A 478 -1.99 -31.27 -1.58
CA THR A 478 -3.14 -31.16 -0.64
C THR A 478 -2.64 -30.97 0.79
N ARG A 479 -1.69 -31.79 1.25
CA ARG A 479 -1.07 -31.68 2.59
C ARG A 479 -0.40 -30.32 2.82
N LEU A 480 0.31 -29.79 1.83
CA LEU A 480 0.93 -28.47 1.90
C LEU A 480 -0.11 -27.34 1.95
N VAL A 481 -1.24 -27.45 1.24
CA VAL A 481 -2.35 -26.51 1.31
C VAL A 481 -3.04 -26.55 2.68
N GLU A 482 -3.22 -27.72 3.28
CA GLU A 482 -3.71 -27.85 4.66
C GLU A 482 -2.78 -27.19 5.68
N GLU A 483 -1.47 -27.43 5.59
CA GLU A 483 -0.49 -26.77 6.47
C GLU A 483 -0.52 -25.24 6.31
N LYS A 484 -0.68 -24.72 5.09
CA LYS A 484 -0.80 -23.28 4.83
C LYS A 484 -2.12 -22.69 5.34
N ARG A 485 -3.23 -23.43 5.27
CA ARG A 485 -4.51 -23.04 5.89
C ARG A 485 -4.41 -22.99 7.43
N GLU A 486 -3.74 -23.97 8.04
CA GLU A 486 -3.45 -24.04 9.48
C GLU A 486 -2.51 -22.89 9.94
N GLN A 487 -1.47 -22.56 9.16
CA GLN A 487 -0.60 -21.40 9.40
C GLN A 487 -1.38 -20.07 9.29
N LEU A 488 -2.21 -19.91 8.25
CA LEU A 488 -3.05 -18.70 8.07
C LEU A 488 -4.05 -18.53 9.21
N LYS A 489 -4.66 -19.61 9.70
CA LYS A 489 -5.57 -19.57 10.85
C LYS A 489 -4.85 -19.05 12.10
N LYS A 490 -3.66 -19.56 12.41
CA LYS A 490 -2.83 -19.10 13.54
C LYS A 490 -2.42 -17.63 13.39
N SER A 491 -2.11 -17.17 12.17
CA SER A 491 -1.86 -15.75 11.89
C SER A 491 -3.09 -14.88 12.19
N LYS A 492 -4.29 -15.31 11.79
CA LYS A 492 -5.55 -14.57 12.06
C LYS A 492 -5.97 -14.60 13.52
N GLU A 493 -5.55 -15.61 14.28
CA GLU A 493 -5.73 -15.67 15.74
C GLU A 493 -4.76 -14.71 16.46
N GLN A 494 -3.52 -14.57 15.98
CA GLN A 494 -2.56 -13.56 16.46
C GLN A 494 -2.99 -12.13 16.10
N GLU A 495 -3.46 -11.90 14.88
CA GLU A 495 -4.02 -10.62 14.40
C GLU A 495 -5.14 -10.12 15.31
N LYS A 496 -6.09 -10.98 15.68
CA LYS A 496 -7.18 -10.66 16.62
C LYS A 496 -6.72 -10.35 18.04
N LEU A 497 -5.64 -10.99 18.51
CA LEU A 497 -5.06 -10.66 19.82
C LEU A 497 -4.41 -9.28 19.81
N LEU A 498 -3.70 -8.92 18.73
CA LEU A 498 -3.13 -7.58 18.55
C LEU A 498 -4.21 -6.52 18.38
N GLU A 499 -5.30 -6.82 17.68
CA GLU A 499 -6.47 -5.93 17.55
C GLU A 499 -7.14 -5.66 18.92
N GLN A 500 -7.27 -6.69 19.76
CA GLN A 500 -7.76 -6.54 21.15
C GLN A 500 -6.79 -5.74 22.02
N GLU A 501 -5.47 -5.98 21.92
CA GLU A 501 -4.47 -5.18 22.63
C GLU A 501 -4.55 -3.71 22.22
N LEU A 502 -4.64 -3.40 20.91
CA LEU A 502 -4.82 -2.05 20.40
C LEU A 502 -6.11 -1.38 20.91
N GLU A 503 -7.23 -2.12 20.97
CA GLU A 503 -8.46 -1.57 21.56
C GLU A 503 -8.28 -1.25 23.06
N THR A 504 -7.61 -2.12 23.83
CA THR A 504 -7.32 -1.81 25.25
C THR A 504 -6.40 -0.60 25.41
N PHE A 505 -5.39 -0.43 24.56
CA PHE A 505 -4.53 0.76 24.56
C PHE A 505 -5.32 2.04 24.23
N GLN A 506 -6.21 2.01 23.22
CA GLN A 506 -7.09 3.15 22.93
C GLN A 506 -8.03 3.47 24.09
N GLN A 507 -8.54 2.47 24.81
CA GLN A 507 -9.36 2.71 26.00
C GLN A 507 -8.54 3.30 27.15
N GLU A 508 -7.28 2.89 27.33
CA GLU A 508 -6.40 3.46 28.35
C GLU A 508 -5.96 4.89 28.01
N GLU A 509 -5.67 5.18 26.74
CA GLU A 509 -5.42 6.54 26.23
C GLU A 509 -6.63 7.44 26.50
N LYS A 510 -7.84 7.03 26.11
CA LYS A 510 -9.10 7.76 26.39
C LYS A 510 -9.39 7.94 27.89
N ARG A 511 -8.79 7.14 28.79
CA ARG A 511 -8.83 7.34 30.25
C ARG A 511 -7.78 8.36 30.70
N LYS A 512 -6.55 8.27 30.18
CA LYS A 512 -5.45 9.21 30.45
C LYS A 512 -5.78 10.61 29.95
N GLU A 513 -6.37 10.75 28.78
CA GLU A 513 -6.85 12.02 28.21
C GLU A 513 -7.92 12.69 29.09
N LYS A 514 -8.86 11.90 29.64
CA LYS A 514 -9.86 12.41 30.59
C LYS A 514 -9.23 12.86 31.91
N MET A 515 -8.27 12.08 32.43
CA MET A 515 -7.53 12.43 33.63
C MET A 515 -6.71 13.72 33.43
N THR A 516 -5.98 13.87 32.33
CA THR A 516 -5.19 15.07 32.07
C THR A 516 -6.05 16.30 31.83
N LYS A 517 -7.22 16.17 31.21
CA LYS A 517 -8.21 17.26 31.08
C LYS A 517 -8.76 17.73 32.43
N GLU A 518 -9.09 16.81 33.34
CA GLU A 518 -9.56 17.21 34.68
C GLU A 518 -8.42 17.77 35.55
N ASN A 519 -7.21 17.20 35.46
CA ASN A 519 -6.03 17.75 36.14
C ASN A 519 -5.67 19.17 35.65
N LEU A 520 -5.80 19.43 34.34
CA LEU A 520 -5.62 20.77 33.78
C LEU A 520 -6.62 21.76 34.39
N ARG A 521 -7.89 21.37 34.45
CA ARG A 521 -8.98 22.17 35.02
C ARG A 521 -8.78 22.49 36.50
N ILE A 522 -8.29 21.53 37.29
CA ILE A 522 -7.92 21.74 38.70
C ILE A 522 -6.78 22.76 38.80
N LEU A 523 -5.74 22.64 37.97
CA LEU A 523 -4.62 23.60 37.93
C LEU A 523 -5.05 25.00 37.46
N GLU A 524 -6.05 25.11 36.56
CA GLU A 524 -6.66 26.38 36.17
C GLU A 524 -7.41 27.03 37.34
N GLU A 525 -8.20 26.26 38.11
CA GLU A 525 -8.91 26.73 39.29
C GLU A 525 -7.95 27.14 40.44
N GLU A 526 -6.89 26.37 40.67
CA GLU A 526 -5.80 26.73 41.60
C GLU A 526 -5.08 28.02 41.16
N ASN A 527 -4.81 28.19 39.86
CA ASN A 527 -4.14 29.37 39.32
C ASN A 527 -5.00 30.64 39.46
N GLU A 528 -6.32 30.58 39.19
CA GLU A 528 -7.22 31.71 39.46
C GLU A 528 -7.34 32.03 40.96
N ASN A 529 -7.34 31.02 41.83
CA ASN A 529 -7.33 31.22 43.28
C ASN A 529 -6.02 31.89 43.75
N VAL A 530 -4.86 31.48 43.23
CA VAL A 530 -3.57 32.12 43.50
C VAL A 530 -3.54 33.57 42.96
N LYS A 531 -4.07 33.84 41.75
CA LYS A 531 -4.21 35.21 41.23
C LYS A 531 -5.09 36.08 42.13
N ALA A 532 -6.20 35.54 42.63
CA ALA A 532 -7.10 36.25 43.53
C ALA A 532 -6.40 36.61 44.87
N GLN A 533 -5.62 35.68 45.43
CA GLN A 533 -4.80 35.94 46.61
C GLN A 533 -3.71 36.98 46.34
N LEU A 534 -3.03 36.91 45.18
CA LEU A 534 -2.00 37.88 44.79
C LEU A 534 -2.59 39.30 44.62
N MET A 535 -3.79 39.42 44.05
CA MET A 535 -4.55 40.69 44.00
C MET A 535 -4.92 41.21 45.39
N GLN A 536 -5.31 40.34 46.33
CA GLN A 536 -5.56 40.73 47.72
C GLN A 536 -4.29 41.23 48.41
N TYR A 537 -3.16 40.54 48.26
CA TYR A 537 -1.89 40.99 48.80
C TYR A 537 -1.39 42.29 48.16
N SER A 538 -1.55 42.48 46.84
CA SER A 538 -1.21 43.74 46.15
C SER A 538 -2.03 44.89 46.72
N THR A 539 -3.37 44.78 46.74
CA THR A 539 -4.23 45.85 47.26
C THR A 539 -4.02 46.11 48.76
N GLN A 540 -3.66 45.10 49.54
CA GLN A 540 -3.24 45.27 50.94
C GLN A 540 -1.90 46.04 51.05
N LEU A 541 -0.93 45.73 50.20
CA LEU A 541 0.36 46.41 50.10
C LEU A 541 0.17 47.87 49.67
N ASP A 542 -0.60 48.13 48.61
CA ASP A 542 -0.95 49.47 48.11
C ASP A 542 -1.64 50.30 49.19
N SER A 543 -2.56 49.70 49.97
CA SER A 543 -3.21 50.37 51.10
C SER A 543 -2.23 50.72 52.24
N SER A 544 -1.12 49.99 52.35
CA SER A 544 -0.09 50.18 53.37
C SER A 544 0.94 51.21 52.93
N LEU A 545 1.33 51.17 51.65
CA LEU A 545 2.22 52.13 50.99
C LEU A 545 1.54 53.51 50.93
N SER A 546 0.23 53.56 50.68
CA SER A 546 -0.61 54.76 50.83
C SER A 546 -0.54 55.37 52.24
N LYS A 547 -0.72 54.55 53.29
CA LYS A 547 -0.61 55.00 54.70
C LYS A 547 0.81 55.47 55.04
N GLN A 548 1.84 54.80 54.50
CA GLN A 548 3.23 55.20 54.69
C GLN A 548 3.56 56.52 53.99
N ASN A 549 3.04 56.76 52.77
CA ASN A 549 3.20 58.04 52.09
C ASN A 549 2.50 59.18 52.87
N ALA A 550 1.31 58.93 53.42
CA ALA A 550 0.59 59.91 54.24
C ALA A 550 1.33 60.21 55.57
N SER A 551 1.87 59.20 56.25
CA SER A 551 2.67 59.44 57.47
C SER A 551 4.02 60.09 57.15
N GLN A 552 4.63 59.80 56.00
CA GLN A 552 5.85 60.44 55.55
C GLN A 552 5.63 61.92 55.15
N GLN A 553 4.48 62.26 54.56
CA GLN A 553 4.06 63.66 54.38
C GLN A 553 3.89 64.36 55.73
N MET A 554 3.20 63.75 56.70
CA MET A 554 3.04 64.32 58.05
C MET A 554 4.39 64.49 58.77
N ILE A 555 5.34 63.56 58.60
CA ILE A 555 6.72 63.70 59.09
C ILE A 555 7.45 64.84 58.38
N GLN A 556 7.20 65.08 57.10
CA GLN A 556 7.80 66.19 56.35
C GLN A 556 7.20 67.55 56.77
N GLU A 557 5.90 67.63 57.03
CA GLU A 557 5.24 68.79 57.63
C GLU A 557 5.78 69.08 59.03
N LEU A 558 5.90 68.06 59.89
CA LEU A 558 6.50 68.19 61.22
C LEU A 558 7.98 68.60 61.16
N ASN A 559 8.75 68.13 60.17
CA ASN A 559 10.12 68.60 59.97
C ASN A 559 10.19 70.06 59.52
N ASN A 560 9.26 70.51 58.66
CA ASN A 560 9.16 71.91 58.27
C ASN A 560 8.77 72.80 59.47
N GLU A 561 7.84 72.36 60.31
CA GLU A 561 7.49 73.02 61.57
C GLU A 561 8.69 73.05 62.54
N VAL A 562 9.47 71.97 62.66
CA VAL A 562 10.72 71.94 63.43
C VAL A 562 11.79 72.87 62.84
N ILE A 563 11.81 73.08 61.52
CA ILE A 563 12.68 74.09 60.89
C ILE A 563 12.20 75.51 61.24
N LEU A 564 10.92 75.81 61.13
CA LEU A 564 10.36 77.11 61.54
C LEU A 564 10.58 77.39 63.05
N GLN A 565 10.45 76.38 63.90
CA GLN A 565 10.77 76.49 65.33
C GLN A 565 12.27 76.64 65.58
N LYS A 566 13.14 76.02 64.77
CA LYS A 566 14.59 76.28 64.80
C LYS A 566 14.93 77.69 64.33
N GLU A 567 14.32 78.20 63.27
CA GLU A 567 14.50 79.58 62.81
C GLU A 567 14.01 80.59 63.85
N ALA A 568 12.90 80.30 64.53
CA ALA A 568 12.43 81.09 65.67
C ALA A 568 13.43 81.03 66.84
N LEU A 569 13.93 79.84 67.21
CA LEU A 569 14.96 79.67 68.23
C LEU A 569 16.29 80.32 67.83
N GLU A 570 16.68 80.33 66.56
CA GLU A 570 17.85 81.03 66.05
C GLU A 570 17.64 82.55 66.07
N SER A 571 16.43 83.05 65.81
CA SER A 571 16.11 84.47 65.97
C SER A 571 16.18 84.91 67.44
N LEU A 572 15.80 84.04 68.38
CA LEU A 572 15.93 84.23 69.82
C LEU A 572 17.39 84.05 70.27
N GLN A 573 18.15 83.14 69.67
CA GLN A 573 19.58 82.96 69.88
C GLN A 573 20.36 84.17 69.38
N VAL A 574 19.96 84.81 68.26
CA VAL A 574 20.56 86.08 67.80
C VAL A 574 20.19 87.26 68.70
N GLN A 575 19.05 87.22 69.39
CA GLN A 575 18.75 88.17 70.47
C GLN A 575 19.59 87.87 71.74
N LEU A 576 19.77 86.59 72.08
CA LEU A 576 20.63 86.16 73.17
C LEU A 576 22.10 86.48 72.88
N ASP A 577 22.59 86.31 71.65
CA ASP A 577 23.94 86.67 71.23
C ASP A 577 24.14 88.19 71.13
N LYS A 578 23.08 88.99 70.90
CA LYS A 578 23.10 90.44 71.13
C LYS A 578 23.13 90.82 72.61
N SER A 579 22.76 89.93 73.52
CA SER A 579 22.96 90.08 74.97
C SER A 579 24.38 89.62 75.35
N VAL A 580 24.78 88.43 74.91
CA VAL A 580 26.10 87.82 75.16
C VAL A 580 27.23 88.57 74.45
N GLN A 581 27.00 89.36 73.39
CA GLN A 581 27.99 90.31 72.87
C GLN A 581 28.25 91.49 73.83
N LYS A 582 27.23 91.94 74.58
CA LYS A 582 27.43 92.96 75.64
C LYS A 582 28.16 92.36 76.86
N GLU A 583 27.99 91.06 77.08
CA GLU A 583 28.64 90.32 78.17
C GLU A 583 30.08 89.88 77.83
N LYS A 584 30.33 89.43 76.60
CA LYS A 584 31.68 89.07 76.09
C LYS A 584 32.61 90.28 75.93
N GLN A 585 32.09 91.50 75.90
CA GLN A 585 32.92 92.70 76.05
C GLN A 585 33.52 92.87 77.46
N TYR A 586 33.06 92.11 78.46
CA TYR A 586 33.60 92.12 79.83
C TYR A 586 34.57 90.98 80.18
N LEU A 587 34.71 89.95 79.35
CA LEU A 587 35.53 88.76 79.63
C LEU A 587 36.50 88.41 78.49
N GLN A 588 37.47 89.30 78.27
CA GLN A 588 38.56 89.10 77.30
C GLN A 588 39.83 88.52 77.97
N THR A 589 39.91 87.20 78.19
CA THR A 589 41.21 86.55 78.46
C THR A 589 41.28 85.05 78.13
N MET A 590 42.43 84.67 77.55
CA MET A 590 43.07 83.35 77.52
C MET A 590 42.36 82.12 76.89
N VAL A 591 43.04 81.52 75.91
CA VAL A 591 43.10 80.06 75.71
C VAL A 591 44.58 79.67 75.65
N SER A 592 44.91 78.47 76.12
CA SER A 592 46.28 78.02 76.41
C SER A 592 46.99 77.33 75.22
N LYS A 593 48.28 77.03 75.44
CA LYS A 593 49.19 76.40 74.47
C LYS A 593 48.82 74.95 74.10
N GLU A 594 48.02 74.28 74.93
CA GLU A 594 47.65 72.86 74.79
C GLU A 594 46.86 72.55 73.50
N ALA A 595 46.13 73.54 72.98
CA ALA A 595 45.35 73.39 71.74
C ALA A 595 46.20 72.97 70.53
N TYR A 596 47.47 73.40 70.45
CA TYR A 596 48.36 73.13 69.31
C TYR A 596 48.90 71.68 69.30
N GLU A 597 49.24 71.17 70.48
CA GLU A 597 49.75 69.79 70.66
C GLU A 597 48.62 68.77 70.51
N GLU A 598 47.39 69.14 70.87
CA GLU A 598 46.21 68.31 70.58
C GLU A 598 45.76 68.39 69.11
N LEU A 599 45.86 69.54 68.45
CA LEU A 599 45.69 69.63 66.98
C LEU A 599 46.69 68.74 66.24
N SER A 600 47.94 68.69 66.69
CA SER A 600 48.96 67.80 66.10
C SER A 600 48.62 66.31 66.29
N ARG A 601 48.14 65.89 67.47
CA ARG A 601 47.64 64.52 67.69
C ARG A 601 46.42 64.20 66.82
N LYS A 602 45.47 65.13 66.70
CA LYS A 602 44.27 64.98 65.84
C LYS A 602 44.63 64.96 64.35
N SER A 603 45.69 65.67 63.93
CA SER A 603 46.19 65.63 62.54
C SER A 603 46.80 64.27 62.17
N LEU A 604 47.47 63.59 63.10
CA LEU A 604 47.99 62.24 62.88
C LEU A 604 46.86 61.21 62.74
N ALA A 605 45.89 61.22 63.64
CA ALA A 605 44.70 60.37 63.52
C ALA A 605 43.94 60.61 62.20
N CYS A 606 43.75 61.88 61.82
CA CYS A 606 43.12 62.25 60.55
C CYS A 606 43.94 61.83 59.32
N GLN A 607 45.26 61.69 59.44
CA GLN A 607 46.14 61.19 58.37
C GLN A 607 46.03 59.66 58.21
N ASP A 608 45.95 58.92 59.32
CA ASP A 608 45.72 57.47 59.31
C ASP A 608 44.29 57.12 58.84
N ASP A 609 43.28 57.91 59.23
CA ASP A 609 41.92 57.82 58.69
C ASP A 609 41.90 58.08 57.17
N LEU A 610 42.71 59.03 56.68
CA LEU A 610 42.79 59.36 55.26
C LEU A 610 43.46 58.25 54.43
N THR A 611 44.55 57.63 54.93
CA THR A 611 45.15 56.48 54.25
C THR A 611 44.21 55.28 54.26
N GLN A 612 43.54 54.99 55.39
CA GLN A 612 42.55 53.91 55.45
C GLN A 612 41.33 54.18 54.54
N ALA A 613 40.91 55.44 54.39
CA ALA A 613 39.86 55.83 53.45
C ALA A 613 40.31 55.64 51.98
N LEU A 614 41.57 55.97 51.65
CA LEU A 614 42.15 55.74 50.32
C LEU A 614 42.34 54.25 50.01
N GLU A 615 42.69 53.42 51.00
CA GLU A 615 42.75 51.97 50.84
C GLU A 615 41.36 51.37 50.60
N LYS A 616 40.35 51.77 51.39
CA LYS A 616 38.94 51.39 51.17
C LYS A 616 38.44 51.83 49.79
N LEU A 617 38.77 53.05 49.36
CA LEU A 617 38.42 53.58 48.02
C LEU A 617 39.11 52.78 46.90
N ASN A 618 40.36 52.38 47.07
CA ASN A 618 41.08 51.52 46.13
C ASN A 618 40.47 50.10 46.09
N HIS A 619 40.07 49.55 47.23
CA HIS A 619 39.39 48.25 47.30
C HIS A 619 38.05 48.30 46.57
N ALA A 620 37.18 49.26 46.91
CA ALA A 620 35.90 49.49 46.24
C ALA A 620 36.06 49.80 44.75
N THR A 621 37.14 50.47 44.34
CA THR A 621 37.48 50.69 42.92
C THR A 621 37.88 49.38 42.22
N SER A 622 38.57 48.47 42.91
CA SER A 622 38.94 47.15 42.38
C SER A 622 37.74 46.21 42.28
N GLU A 623 36.82 46.27 43.24
CA GLU A 623 35.53 45.59 43.24
C GLU A 623 34.61 46.14 42.15
N THR A 624 34.49 47.46 42.01
CA THR A 624 33.74 48.07 40.90
C THR A 624 34.26 47.60 39.55
N LYS A 625 35.59 47.46 39.41
CA LYS A 625 36.23 46.90 38.19
C LYS A 625 36.03 45.39 38.02
N SER A 626 35.82 44.61 39.09
CA SER A 626 35.49 43.18 38.98
C SER A 626 34.01 42.99 38.65
N LEU A 627 33.11 43.68 39.35
CA LEU A 627 31.67 43.71 39.09
C LEU A 627 31.36 44.19 37.66
N HIS A 628 32.05 45.23 37.16
CA HIS A 628 31.87 45.69 35.79
C HIS A 628 32.31 44.64 34.74
N ARG A 629 33.37 43.86 35.02
CA ARG A 629 33.75 42.72 34.16
C ARG A 629 32.74 41.58 34.22
N SER A 630 32.22 41.25 35.41
CA SER A 630 31.17 40.25 35.57
C SER A 630 29.85 40.66 34.89
N LEU A 631 29.49 41.95 34.97
CA LEU A 631 28.34 42.51 34.28
C LEU A 631 28.52 42.45 32.76
N ALA A 632 29.68 42.83 32.22
CA ALA A 632 29.98 42.71 30.80
C ALA A 632 29.87 41.25 30.30
N GLN A 633 30.38 40.28 31.04
CA GLN A 633 30.22 38.85 30.71
C GLN A 633 28.76 38.38 30.82
N ALA A 634 27.96 38.91 31.74
CA ALA A 634 26.53 38.63 31.81
C ALA A 634 25.77 39.25 30.62
N GLN A 635 26.15 40.46 30.19
CA GLN A 635 25.64 41.12 28.98
C GLN A 635 25.96 40.29 27.73
N GLU A 636 27.18 39.79 27.59
CA GLU A 636 27.62 38.97 26.46
C GLU A 636 26.87 37.64 26.40
N ARG A 637 26.75 36.93 27.52
CA ARG A 637 25.93 35.70 27.62
C ARG A 637 24.45 35.96 27.33
N LYS A 638 23.92 37.10 27.74
CA LYS A 638 22.53 37.50 27.41
C LYS A 638 22.33 37.61 25.90
N VAL A 639 23.24 38.30 25.20
CA VAL A 639 23.17 38.42 23.72
C VAL A 639 23.29 37.06 23.04
N GLN A 640 24.21 36.19 23.49
CA GLN A 640 24.35 34.82 22.97
C GLN A 640 23.04 34.02 23.11
N LEU A 641 22.37 34.12 24.26
CA LEU A 641 21.07 33.46 24.47
C LEU A 641 19.94 34.09 23.64
N GLU A 642 19.97 35.41 23.40
CA GLU A 642 19.01 36.08 22.51
C GLU A 642 19.18 35.65 21.04
N ASP A 643 20.43 35.52 20.56
CA ASP A 643 20.74 34.97 19.23
C ASP A 643 20.31 33.49 19.10
N GLU A 644 20.52 32.68 20.14
CA GLU A 644 20.03 31.29 20.18
C GLU A 644 18.50 31.23 20.12
N ILE A 645 17.79 32.05 20.89
CA ILE A 645 16.32 32.14 20.87
C ILE A 645 15.82 32.51 19.46
N ILE A 646 16.43 33.51 18.80
CA ILE A 646 16.09 33.87 17.42
C ILE A 646 16.33 32.69 16.46
N ALA A 647 17.44 31.97 16.62
CA ALA A 647 17.73 30.78 15.81
C ALA A 647 16.76 29.61 16.09
N TYR A 648 16.20 29.48 17.30
CA TYR A 648 15.13 28.52 17.61
C TYR A 648 13.77 28.98 17.04
N GLU A 649 13.42 30.26 17.14
CA GLU A 649 12.23 30.82 16.50
C GLU A 649 12.25 30.61 14.99
N GLU A 650 13.38 30.82 14.31
CA GLU A 650 13.50 30.56 12.88
C GLU A 650 13.27 29.08 12.52
N ARG A 651 13.80 28.15 13.32
CA ARG A 651 13.57 26.71 13.15
C ARG A 651 12.10 26.37 13.34
N MET A 652 11.44 26.93 14.35
CA MET A 652 10.01 26.76 14.58
C MET A 652 9.16 27.38 13.45
N LYS A 653 9.53 28.55 12.94
CA LYS A 653 8.87 29.20 11.78
C LYS A 653 9.00 28.37 10.50
N LYS A 654 10.15 27.71 10.27
CA LYS A 654 10.37 26.77 9.15
C LYS A 654 9.48 25.52 9.28
N LEU A 655 9.48 24.87 10.45
CA LEU A 655 8.59 23.73 10.74
C LEU A 655 7.10 24.09 10.59
N ASN A 656 6.68 25.28 11.06
CA ASN A 656 5.31 25.78 10.90
C ASN A 656 4.94 26.19 9.46
N VAL A 657 5.89 26.22 8.52
CA VAL A 657 5.62 26.33 7.08
C VAL A 657 5.52 24.94 6.45
N GLU A 658 6.34 23.99 6.88
CA GLU A 658 6.29 22.60 6.40
C GLU A 658 5.01 21.89 6.87
N LEU A 659 4.61 22.08 8.14
CA LEU A 659 3.34 21.57 8.67
C LEU A 659 2.14 22.09 7.86
N ARG A 660 2.11 23.38 7.49
CA ARG A 660 1.04 23.94 6.65
C ARG A 660 1.05 23.42 5.21
N LYS A 661 2.21 23.08 4.66
CA LYS A 661 2.28 22.38 3.35
C LYS A 661 1.70 20.97 3.46
N LEU A 662 2.03 20.23 4.52
CA LEU A 662 1.48 18.90 4.77
C LEU A 662 -0.03 18.95 5.01
N GLN A 663 -0.54 19.95 5.74
CA GLN A 663 -1.97 20.21 5.88
C GLN A 663 -2.63 20.48 4.53
N GLY A 664 -2.08 21.38 3.70
CA GLY A 664 -2.60 21.63 2.36
C GLY A 664 -2.57 20.41 1.41
N PHE A 665 -1.56 19.56 1.52
CA PHE A 665 -1.52 18.28 0.78
C PHE A 665 -2.57 17.28 1.29
N HIS A 666 -2.81 17.23 2.61
CA HIS A 666 -3.88 16.41 3.19
C HIS A 666 -5.27 16.92 2.77
N GLU A 667 -5.54 18.23 2.87
CA GLU A 667 -6.76 18.86 2.39
C GLU A 667 -7.01 18.57 0.89
N GLN A 668 -5.97 18.65 0.05
CA GLN A 668 -6.09 18.27 -1.36
C GLN A 668 -6.37 16.77 -1.53
N SER A 669 -5.72 15.90 -0.74
CA SER A 669 -5.96 14.45 -0.78
C SER A 669 -7.39 14.09 -0.37
N GLU A 670 -7.96 14.73 0.66
CA GLU A 670 -9.36 14.54 1.07
C GLU A 670 -10.33 14.97 -0.04
N LEU A 671 -10.06 16.10 -0.71
CA LEU A 671 -10.86 16.57 -1.86
C LEU A 671 -10.78 15.61 -3.06
N GLU A 672 -9.61 15.01 -3.32
CA GLU A 672 -9.44 14.00 -4.37
C GLU A 672 -10.16 12.68 -3.98
N VAL A 673 -10.06 12.23 -2.73
CA VAL A 673 -10.82 11.06 -2.22
C VAL A 673 -12.33 11.28 -2.34
N HIS A 674 -12.86 12.41 -1.87
CA HIS A 674 -14.29 12.73 -2.01
C HIS A 674 -14.76 12.82 -3.47
N ALA A 675 -13.89 13.23 -4.41
CA ALA A 675 -14.19 13.20 -5.84
C ALA A 675 -14.25 11.76 -6.38
N PHE A 676 -13.42 10.84 -5.89
CA PHE A 676 -13.51 9.41 -6.20
C PHE A 676 -14.73 8.74 -5.56
N ASP A 677 -15.04 9.03 -4.30
CA ASP A 677 -16.23 8.52 -3.59
C ASP A 677 -17.52 8.91 -4.35
N LYS A 678 -17.65 10.19 -4.73
CA LYS A 678 -18.80 10.66 -5.51
C LYS A 678 -18.88 9.97 -6.88
N LYS A 679 -17.75 9.70 -7.53
CA LYS A 679 -17.71 8.97 -8.81
C LYS A 679 -18.11 7.50 -8.63
N LEU A 680 -17.72 6.87 -7.52
CA LEU A 680 -18.17 5.52 -7.15
C LEU A 680 -19.68 5.50 -6.86
N GLU A 681 -20.21 6.50 -6.17
CA GLU A 681 -21.65 6.68 -5.94
C GLU A 681 -22.41 6.88 -7.28
N GLU A 682 -21.90 7.71 -8.19
CA GLU A 682 -22.49 7.92 -9.53
C GLU A 682 -22.47 6.64 -10.38
N MET A 683 -21.42 5.83 -10.31
CA MET A 683 -21.36 4.53 -11.01
C MET A 683 -22.27 3.48 -10.35
N SER A 684 -22.32 3.42 -9.01
CA SER A 684 -23.24 2.55 -8.26
C SER A 684 -24.71 2.85 -8.59
N ASN A 685 -25.07 4.14 -8.64
CA ASN A 685 -26.40 4.58 -9.06
C ASN A 685 -26.73 4.19 -10.51
N GLN A 686 -25.74 4.24 -11.43
CA GLN A 686 -25.92 3.75 -12.80
C GLN A 686 -26.15 2.23 -12.83
N VAL A 687 -25.33 1.43 -12.11
CA VAL A 687 -25.52 -0.03 -12.00
C VAL A 687 -26.90 -0.38 -11.45
N LEU A 688 -27.38 0.35 -10.43
CA LEU A 688 -28.73 0.17 -9.88
C LEU A 688 -29.84 0.54 -10.87
N GLN A 689 -29.61 1.51 -11.76
CA GLN A 689 -30.53 1.83 -12.86
C GLN A 689 -30.54 0.72 -13.92
N TRP A 690 -29.38 0.24 -14.35
CA TRP A 690 -29.26 -0.90 -15.28
C TRP A 690 -29.91 -2.17 -14.72
N GLN A 691 -29.72 -2.46 -13.43
CA GLN A 691 -30.35 -3.61 -12.77
C GLN A 691 -31.89 -3.49 -12.75
N LYS A 692 -32.43 -2.30 -12.47
CA LYS A 692 -33.88 -2.03 -12.52
C LYS A 692 -34.44 -2.13 -13.94
N GLN A 693 -33.71 -1.63 -14.94
CA GLN A 693 -34.07 -1.74 -16.34
C GLN A 693 -34.10 -3.22 -16.78
N HIS A 694 -33.04 -3.98 -16.49
CA HIS A 694 -32.97 -5.41 -16.77
C HIS A 694 -34.12 -6.21 -16.10
N GLN A 695 -34.49 -5.90 -14.86
CA GLN A 695 -35.67 -6.50 -14.21
C GLN A 695 -37.00 -6.13 -14.90
N SER A 696 -37.10 -4.94 -15.50
CA SER A 696 -38.26 -4.54 -16.30
C SER A 696 -38.30 -5.29 -17.64
N ASP A 697 -37.14 -5.44 -18.29
CA ASP A 697 -37.02 -6.14 -19.56
C ASP A 697 -37.28 -7.65 -19.42
N LEU A 698 -36.79 -8.29 -18.34
CA LEU A 698 -37.14 -9.67 -17.99
C LEU A 698 -38.65 -9.87 -17.81
N LYS A 699 -39.35 -8.96 -17.14
CA LYS A 699 -40.82 -9.01 -17.00
C LYS A 699 -41.53 -8.84 -18.34
N MET A 700 -41.01 -7.99 -19.21
CA MET A 700 -41.53 -7.76 -20.56
C MET A 700 -41.27 -8.95 -21.49
N LEU A 701 -40.15 -9.66 -21.33
CA LEU A 701 -39.86 -10.92 -22.02
C LEU A 701 -40.78 -12.05 -21.53
N ALA A 702 -40.93 -12.24 -20.22
CA ALA A 702 -41.85 -13.23 -19.66
C ALA A 702 -43.31 -13.03 -20.14
N ALA A 703 -43.79 -11.78 -20.20
CA ALA A 703 -45.11 -11.45 -20.75
C ALA A 703 -45.24 -11.71 -22.26
N LYS A 704 -44.13 -11.70 -23.02
CA LYS A 704 -44.10 -12.11 -24.44
C LYS A 704 -44.03 -13.63 -24.60
N GLU A 705 -43.32 -14.33 -23.72
CA GLU A 705 -43.31 -15.80 -23.68
C GLU A 705 -44.69 -16.36 -23.34
N GLU A 706 -45.42 -15.72 -22.41
CA GLU A 706 -46.80 -16.05 -22.10
C GLU A 706 -47.74 -15.83 -23.30
N GLN A 707 -47.60 -14.72 -24.03
CA GLN A 707 -48.34 -14.49 -25.28
C GLN A 707 -47.97 -15.51 -26.37
N LEU A 708 -46.69 -15.86 -26.51
CA LEU A 708 -46.25 -16.88 -27.47
C LEU A 708 -46.78 -18.28 -27.10
N ARG A 709 -46.84 -18.62 -25.80
CA ARG A 709 -47.46 -19.87 -25.33
C ARG A 709 -48.96 -19.88 -25.63
N ALA A 710 -49.68 -18.79 -25.36
CA ALA A 710 -51.10 -18.67 -25.74
C ALA A 710 -51.31 -18.86 -27.25
N PHE A 711 -50.47 -18.26 -28.11
CA PHE A 711 -50.53 -18.50 -29.55
C PHE A 711 -50.16 -19.94 -29.96
N GLN A 712 -49.26 -20.61 -29.23
CA GLN A 712 -48.96 -22.03 -29.45
C GLN A 712 -50.12 -22.94 -29.03
N GLU A 713 -50.82 -22.61 -27.95
CA GLU A 713 -52.02 -23.31 -27.47
C GLU A 713 -53.21 -23.08 -28.44
N GLU A 714 -53.44 -21.86 -28.91
CA GLU A 714 -54.39 -21.56 -29.99
C GLU A 714 -54.08 -22.35 -31.28
N MET A 715 -52.80 -22.37 -31.70
CA MET A 715 -52.37 -23.14 -32.87
C MET A 715 -52.42 -24.66 -32.68
N ALA A 716 -52.32 -25.16 -31.44
CA ALA A 716 -52.50 -26.57 -31.12
C ALA A 716 -53.99 -26.95 -31.16
N ALA A 717 -54.86 -26.16 -30.55
CA ALA A 717 -56.30 -26.36 -30.57
C ALA A 717 -56.87 -26.27 -32.01
N LEU A 718 -56.38 -25.34 -32.84
CA LEU A 718 -56.75 -25.26 -34.26
C LEU A 718 -56.33 -26.52 -35.04
N LYS A 719 -55.16 -27.10 -34.75
CA LYS A 719 -54.72 -28.38 -35.34
C LYS A 719 -55.55 -29.56 -34.83
N GLU A 720 -55.89 -29.59 -33.55
CA GLU A 720 -56.72 -30.65 -32.97
C GLU A 720 -58.14 -30.63 -33.55
N ASN A 721 -58.75 -29.46 -33.73
CA ASN A 721 -60.03 -29.30 -34.41
C ASN A 721 -59.98 -29.80 -35.87
N LEU A 722 -58.94 -29.43 -36.63
CA LEU A 722 -58.76 -29.94 -38.01
C LEU A 722 -58.56 -31.47 -38.05
N LEU A 723 -57.83 -32.04 -37.08
CA LEU A 723 -57.63 -33.48 -36.93
C LEU A 723 -58.85 -34.22 -36.35
N ALA A 724 -59.85 -33.49 -35.85
CA ALA A 724 -61.14 -34.02 -35.43
C ALA A 724 -62.12 -34.07 -36.63
N ASP A 725 -62.15 -33.04 -37.47
CA ASP A 725 -62.86 -33.05 -38.76
C ASP A 725 -62.38 -34.21 -39.65
N GLU A 726 -61.07 -34.47 -39.71
CA GLU A 726 -60.51 -35.63 -40.44
C GLU A 726 -60.89 -37.01 -39.85
N LYS A 727 -61.59 -37.05 -38.69
CA LYS A 727 -61.96 -38.30 -38.00
C LYS A 727 -63.46 -38.61 -37.98
N GLU A 728 -64.34 -37.76 -38.52
CA GLU A 728 -65.73 -38.16 -38.78
C GLU A 728 -65.81 -39.09 -40.02
N PRO A 729 -66.24 -40.37 -39.89
CA PRO A 729 -66.29 -41.28 -41.03
C PRO A 729 -67.48 -40.98 -41.95
N CYS A 730 -67.25 -40.96 -43.26
CA CYS A 730 -68.30 -40.82 -44.28
C CYS A 730 -69.36 -41.94 -44.19
N CYS A 731 -70.48 -41.67 -43.52
CA CYS A 731 -71.67 -42.52 -43.47
C CYS A 731 -72.75 -42.00 -44.42
N VAL A 732 -72.92 -42.62 -45.59
CA VAL A 732 -73.95 -42.29 -46.58
C VAL A 732 -75.30 -42.95 -46.21
N PRO A 733 -76.40 -42.19 -46.00
CA PRO A 733 -77.75 -42.74 -45.87
C PRO A 733 -78.46 -42.73 -47.23
N GLN A 734 -78.88 -43.90 -47.73
CA GLN A 734 -79.45 -44.03 -49.07
C GLN A 734 -80.99 -44.13 -49.07
N ARG A 735 -81.66 -43.20 -49.79
CA ARG A 735 -83.13 -43.11 -50.06
C ARG A 735 -84.00 -42.86 -48.80
N SER A 736 -84.96 -41.94 -48.83
CA SER A 736 -86.02 -41.81 -49.85
C SER A 736 -86.59 -40.38 -49.95
N ALA A 737 -87.57 -40.18 -50.84
CA ALA A 737 -88.21 -38.89 -51.17
C ALA A 737 -89.75 -39.05 -51.11
N PRO A 738 -90.60 -38.01 -51.29
CA PRO A 738 -90.31 -36.60 -51.58
C PRO A 738 -91.08 -35.60 -50.67
N LYS A 739 -91.03 -34.29 -51.01
CA LYS A 739 -91.69 -33.14 -50.36
C LYS A 739 -91.04 -32.68 -49.04
N ASP A 740 -90.05 -31.79 -49.15
CA ASP A 740 -89.80 -30.64 -48.26
C ASP A 740 -88.47 -29.97 -48.64
N THR A 741 -88.45 -29.41 -49.87
CA THR A 741 -87.30 -28.72 -50.47
C THR A 741 -87.34 -27.21 -50.25
N THR A 742 -88.54 -26.60 -50.21
CA THR A 742 -88.66 -25.13 -50.11
C THR A 742 -88.27 -24.58 -48.74
N CYS A 743 -88.67 -25.24 -47.65
CA CYS A 743 -88.36 -24.78 -46.28
C CYS A 743 -86.88 -24.96 -45.93
N ARG A 744 -86.25 -26.06 -46.39
CA ARG A 744 -84.82 -26.32 -46.19
C ARG A 744 -83.95 -25.24 -46.83
N LEU A 745 -84.22 -24.89 -48.08
CA LEU A 745 -83.52 -23.80 -48.78
C LEU A 745 -83.68 -22.43 -48.10
N HIS A 746 -84.75 -22.20 -47.32
CA HIS A 746 -84.87 -20.97 -46.53
C HIS A 746 -84.02 -21.04 -45.25
N GLN A 747 -84.07 -22.13 -44.48
CA GLN A 747 -83.18 -22.31 -43.32
C GLN A 747 -81.70 -22.31 -43.72
N GLU A 748 -81.35 -22.89 -44.86
CA GLU A 748 -80.00 -22.87 -45.42
C GLU A 748 -79.57 -21.44 -45.81
N ASN A 749 -80.45 -20.63 -46.42
CA ASN A 749 -80.17 -19.22 -46.69
C ASN A 749 -80.07 -18.38 -45.40
N ASP A 750 -80.96 -18.58 -44.43
CA ASP A 750 -80.93 -17.86 -43.14
C ASP A 750 -79.66 -18.20 -42.35
N GLN A 751 -79.20 -19.46 -42.41
CA GLN A 751 -77.93 -19.89 -41.82
C GLN A 751 -76.73 -19.29 -42.58
N ILE A 752 -76.75 -19.25 -43.92
CA ILE A 752 -75.71 -18.60 -44.72
C ILE A 752 -75.65 -17.10 -44.40
N MET A 753 -76.80 -16.42 -44.28
CA MET A 753 -76.88 -15.01 -43.89
C MET A 753 -76.34 -14.79 -42.48
N SER A 754 -76.71 -15.63 -41.51
CA SER A 754 -76.18 -15.57 -40.14
C SER A 754 -74.66 -15.78 -40.10
N ASN A 755 -74.15 -16.76 -40.84
CA ASN A 755 -72.71 -17.04 -40.97
C ASN A 755 -71.97 -15.87 -41.65
N MET A 756 -72.56 -15.26 -42.68
CA MET A 756 -71.97 -14.13 -43.40
C MET A 756 -72.00 -12.83 -42.56
N GLU A 757 -73.05 -12.61 -41.78
CA GLU A 757 -73.10 -11.58 -40.75
C GLU A 757 -72.06 -11.80 -39.65
N GLN A 758 -71.88 -13.04 -39.19
CA GLN A 758 -70.86 -13.38 -38.20
C GLN A 758 -69.45 -13.12 -38.76
N TRP A 759 -69.15 -13.60 -39.96
CA TRP A 759 -67.89 -13.33 -40.64
C TRP A 759 -67.64 -11.82 -40.83
N ALA A 760 -68.66 -11.04 -41.17
CA ALA A 760 -68.55 -9.58 -41.26
C ALA A 760 -68.29 -8.91 -39.90
N LYS A 761 -68.89 -9.41 -38.81
CA LYS A 761 -68.62 -8.95 -37.44
C LYS A 761 -67.19 -9.30 -37.00
N GLU A 762 -66.74 -10.52 -37.28
CA GLU A 762 -65.38 -10.99 -37.01
C GLU A 762 -64.33 -10.20 -37.81
N GLN A 763 -64.54 -9.99 -39.11
CA GLN A 763 -63.69 -9.14 -39.95
C GLN A 763 -63.66 -7.69 -39.47
N LYS A 764 -64.77 -7.13 -39.00
CA LYS A 764 -64.77 -5.80 -38.38
C LYS A 764 -63.90 -5.77 -37.12
N ILE A 765 -64.03 -6.76 -36.23
CA ILE A 765 -63.23 -6.88 -35.00
C ILE A 765 -61.74 -7.10 -35.32
N ALA A 766 -61.42 -7.90 -36.34
CA ALA A 766 -60.05 -8.12 -36.80
C ALA A 766 -59.41 -6.83 -37.34
N ASN A 767 -60.12 -6.08 -38.19
CA ASN A 767 -59.67 -4.79 -38.71
C ASN A 767 -59.56 -3.72 -37.62
N GLU A 768 -60.44 -3.72 -36.61
CA GLU A 768 -60.36 -2.82 -35.46
C GLU A 768 -59.16 -3.14 -34.55
N LYS A 769 -58.87 -4.44 -34.31
CA LYS A 769 -57.64 -4.90 -33.65
C LYS A 769 -56.39 -4.50 -34.44
N LEU A 770 -56.40 -4.66 -35.76
CA LEU A 770 -55.30 -4.24 -36.65
C LEU A 770 -55.08 -2.72 -36.59
N GLY A 771 -56.15 -1.93 -36.68
CA GLY A 771 -56.11 -0.47 -36.60
C GLY A 771 -55.63 0.04 -35.23
N ASN A 772 -55.94 -0.65 -34.14
CA ASN A 772 -55.37 -0.37 -32.83
C ASN A 772 -53.86 -0.63 -32.79
N ARG A 773 -53.40 -1.81 -33.24
CA ARG A 773 -51.95 -2.12 -33.33
C ARG A 773 -51.20 -1.11 -34.21
N LEU A 774 -51.79 -0.66 -35.32
CA LEU A 774 -51.20 0.35 -36.20
C LEU A 774 -51.08 1.71 -35.49
N ARG A 775 -52.12 2.15 -34.76
CA ARG A 775 -52.09 3.38 -33.94
C ARG A 775 -51.01 3.31 -32.84
N GLU A 776 -50.83 2.16 -32.20
CA GLU A 776 -49.77 1.96 -31.20
C GLU A 776 -48.37 1.99 -31.81
N GLN A 777 -48.17 1.35 -32.98
CA GLN A 777 -46.90 1.41 -33.71
C GLN A 777 -46.56 2.84 -34.13
N VAL A 778 -47.51 3.61 -34.67
CA VAL A 778 -47.31 5.04 -35.01
C VAL A 778 -46.93 5.86 -33.76
N LYS A 779 -47.58 5.60 -32.62
CA LYS A 779 -47.24 6.25 -31.34
C LYS A 779 -45.82 5.90 -30.85
N TYR A 780 -45.38 4.67 -31.08
CA TYR A 780 -44.02 4.22 -30.74
C TYR A 780 -42.96 4.84 -31.67
N ILE A 781 -43.23 4.90 -32.98
CA ILE A 781 -42.38 5.58 -33.98
C ILE A 781 -42.23 7.07 -33.65
N ALA A 782 -43.32 7.75 -33.25
CA ALA A 782 -43.27 9.15 -32.85
C ALA A 782 -42.38 9.36 -31.60
N LYS A 783 -42.42 8.46 -30.62
CA LYS A 783 -41.55 8.50 -29.43
C LYS A 783 -40.07 8.31 -29.81
N LEU A 784 -39.75 7.28 -30.60
CA LEU A 784 -38.39 7.03 -31.07
C LEU A 784 -37.83 8.18 -31.93
N THR A 785 -38.68 8.83 -32.74
CA THR A 785 -38.29 10.00 -33.53
C THR A 785 -37.91 11.18 -32.61
N GLY A 786 -38.75 11.49 -31.61
CA GLY A 786 -38.43 12.52 -30.63
C GLY A 786 -37.21 12.22 -29.74
N GLU A 787 -36.87 10.95 -29.55
CA GLU A 787 -35.64 10.51 -28.86
C GLU A 787 -34.40 10.66 -29.76
N LYS A 788 -34.52 10.31 -31.05
CA LYS A 788 -33.49 10.57 -32.08
C LYS A 788 -33.19 12.06 -32.24
N ASP A 789 -34.21 12.91 -32.26
CA ASP A 789 -34.02 14.36 -32.41
C ASP A 789 -33.32 14.98 -31.19
N ARG A 790 -33.61 14.49 -29.98
CA ARG A 790 -32.84 14.85 -28.77
C ARG A 790 -31.39 14.41 -28.85
N LEU A 791 -31.11 13.22 -29.40
CA LEU A 791 -29.75 12.73 -29.60
C LEU A 791 -28.97 13.58 -30.61
N ASN A 792 -29.62 13.99 -31.71
CA ASN A 792 -29.08 14.92 -32.70
C ASN A 792 -28.75 16.30 -32.11
N ILE A 793 -29.51 16.77 -31.11
CA ILE A 793 -29.24 18.03 -30.39
C ILE A 793 -28.08 17.86 -29.40
N LEU A 794 -27.94 16.69 -28.76
CA LEU A 794 -26.85 16.42 -27.81
C LEU A 794 -25.48 16.22 -28.47
N CYS A 795 -25.43 15.58 -29.64
CA CYS A 795 -24.18 15.18 -30.29
C CYS A 795 -23.20 16.35 -30.58
N PRO A 796 -23.65 17.51 -31.13
CA PRO A 796 -22.78 18.69 -31.28
C PRO A 796 -22.24 19.23 -29.95
N PHE A 797 -23.03 19.14 -28.87
CA PHE A 797 -22.65 19.61 -27.55
C PHE A 797 -21.55 18.74 -26.92
N LEU A 798 -21.66 17.41 -27.09
CA LEU A 798 -20.63 16.45 -26.69
C LEU A 798 -19.33 16.62 -27.51
N SER A 799 -19.44 16.90 -28.82
CA SER A 799 -18.29 17.21 -29.67
C SER A 799 -17.56 18.49 -29.23
N HIS A 800 -18.32 19.54 -28.87
CA HIS A 800 -17.74 20.77 -28.34
C HIS A 800 -17.01 20.55 -26.99
N LEU A 801 -17.63 19.82 -26.05
CA LEU A 801 -17.00 19.46 -24.77
C LEU A 801 -15.72 18.63 -24.96
N HIS A 802 -15.70 17.70 -25.91
CA HIS A 802 -14.50 16.93 -26.25
C HIS A 802 -13.37 17.84 -26.75
N ASN A 803 -13.66 18.79 -27.65
CA ASN A 803 -12.66 19.73 -28.15
C ASN A 803 -12.11 20.67 -27.04
N VAL A 804 -12.97 21.13 -26.12
CA VAL A 804 -12.53 21.92 -24.95
C VAL A 804 -11.62 21.08 -24.04
N MET A 805 -11.95 19.82 -23.78
CA MET A 805 -11.09 18.90 -23.02
C MET A 805 -9.73 18.69 -23.68
N VAL A 806 -9.69 18.49 -25.01
CA VAL A 806 -8.44 18.34 -25.78
C VAL A 806 -7.57 19.60 -25.70
N HIS A 807 -8.16 20.80 -25.81
CA HIS A 807 -7.43 22.06 -25.63
C HIS A 807 -6.85 22.20 -24.21
N LEU A 808 -7.62 21.89 -23.18
CA LEU A 808 -7.13 21.91 -21.79
C LEU A 808 -6.01 20.89 -21.55
N GLN A 809 -6.05 19.72 -22.18
CA GLN A 809 -4.95 18.75 -22.12
C GLN A 809 -3.68 19.26 -22.83
N GLN A 810 -3.81 19.94 -23.98
CA GLN A 810 -2.68 20.57 -24.67
C GLN A 810 -2.07 21.72 -23.84
N GLU A 811 -2.89 22.54 -23.19
CA GLU A 811 -2.43 23.63 -22.33
C GLU A 811 -1.73 23.10 -21.07
N ASN A 812 -2.28 22.08 -20.41
CA ASN A 812 -1.61 21.39 -19.30
C ASN A 812 -0.25 20.78 -19.72
N LYS A 813 -0.16 20.20 -20.93
CA LYS A 813 1.10 19.67 -21.47
C LYS A 813 2.14 20.78 -21.68
N LYS A 814 1.70 21.95 -22.19
CA LYS A 814 2.55 23.15 -22.37
C LYS A 814 3.03 23.72 -21.03
N LEU A 815 2.14 23.88 -20.05
CA LEU A 815 2.49 24.33 -18.71
C LEU A 815 3.48 23.36 -18.02
N LYS A 816 3.30 22.04 -18.18
CA LYS A 816 4.24 21.04 -17.67
C LYS A 816 5.64 21.20 -18.28
N THR A 817 5.74 21.43 -19.59
CA THR A 817 7.04 21.71 -20.23
C THR A 817 7.67 23.02 -19.75
N GLU A 818 6.88 24.07 -19.52
CA GLU A 818 7.37 25.36 -19.03
C GLU A 818 7.85 25.27 -17.57
N ILE A 819 7.22 24.43 -16.75
CA ILE A 819 7.64 24.13 -15.37
C ILE A 819 8.98 23.38 -15.36
N GLU A 820 9.17 22.36 -16.20
CA GLU A 820 10.47 21.68 -16.29
C GLU A 820 11.56 22.60 -16.86
N GLU A 821 11.25 23.45 -17.85
CA GLU A 821 12.19 24.47 -18.33
C GLU A 821 12.59 25.46 -17.21
N LYS A 822 11.62 25.90 -16.39
CA LYS A 822 11.87 26.79 -15.25
C LYS A 822 12.72 26.10 -14.16
N LYS A 823 12.45 24.84 -13.83
CA LYS A 823 13.28 24.02 -12.91
C LYS A 823 14.73 23.95 -13.39
N VAL A 824 14.96 23.62 -14.67
CA VAL A 824 16.30 23.58 -15.28
C VAL A 824 16.97 24.96 -15.21
N LYS A 825 16.24 26.05 -15.49
CA LYS A 825 16.75 27.43 -15.41
C LYS A 825 17.09 27.86 -13.97
N THR A 826 16.41 27.35 -12.95
CA THR A 826 16.78 27.55 -11.53
C THR A 826 17.90 26.64 -11.01
N GLY A 827 18.28 25.58 -11.76
CA GLY A 827 19.19 24.54 -11.29
C GLY A 827 20.69 24.89 -11.31
N HIS A 828 21.09 26.10 -11.69
CA HIS A 828 22.49 26.42 -12.01
C HIS A 828 23.12 27.51 -11.10
N PRO A 829 23.70 27.13 -9.94
CA PRO A 829 24.41 28.08 -9.08
C PRO A 829 25.80 28.41 -9.66
N ARG A 830 26.02 29.66 -10.08
CA ARG A 830 27.36 30.21 -10.35
C ARG A 830 27.81 31.10 -9.19
N LEU A 831 28.98 30.77 -8.64
CA LEU A 831 29.73 31.61 -7.70
C LEU A 831 30.30 32.83 -8.44
N TYR A 832 30.17 34.04 -7.87
CA TYR A 832 31.30 34.96 -7.57
C TYR A 832 30.86 36.28 -6.87
N THR A 833 31.10 36.34 -5.57
CA THR A 833 31.71 37.44 -4.76
C THR A 833 31.44 38.95 -5.05
N LYS A 834 30.96 39.68 -4.01
CA LYS A 834 31.17 41.12 -3.57
C LYS A 834 31.44 42.23 -4.65
N ALA A 835 30.98 43.48 -4.52
CA ALA A 835 30.91 44.34 -3.32
C ALA A 835 30.12 45.67 -3.51
N LEU A 836 29.77 46.33 -2.38
CA LEU A 836 29.56 47.79 -2.17
C LEU A 836 28.40 48.54 -2.88
N GLY A 837 27.82 49.51 -2.16
CA GLY A 837 26.91 50.57 -2.67
C GLY A 837 27.65 51.93 -2.83
N PRO A 838 27.04 53.12 -2.58
CA PRO A 838 25.70 53.38 -1.98
C PRO A 838 24.87 54.57 -2.56
N SER A 839 23.59 54.69 -2.12
CA SER A 839 22.79 55.95 -1.96
C SER A 839 22.49 56.86 -3.21
N LYS A 840 21.28 57.40 -3.41
CA LYS A 840 20.72 58.56 -2.66
C LYS A 840 19.25 58.90 -3.03
N THR A 841 18.52 59.43 -2.02
CA THR A 841 17.46 60.48 -2.04
C THR A 841 16.21 60.40 -2.94
N GLU A 842 15.03 60.42 -2.29
CA GLU A 842 13.79 61.01 -2.82
C GLU A 842 13.95 62.53 -3.13
N PRO A 843 12.96 63.18 -3.80
CA PRO A 843 11.95 63.87 -2.99
C PRO A 843 10.50 63.83 -3.54
N ILE A 844 9.54 63.94 -2.62
CA ILE A 844 8.10 64.11 -2.86
C ILE A 844 7.76 65.60 -3.09
N PRO A 845 6.79 65.94 -3.96
CA PRO A 845 5.75 66.88 -3.51
C PRO A 845 4.31 66.51 -3.94
N LYS A 846 3.51 66.14 -2.92
CA LYS A 846 2.08 66.49 -2.68
C LYS A 846 1.23 66.98 -3.88
N GLY A 847 0.18 66.20 -4.21
CA GLY A 847 -0.93 66.64 -5.07
C GLY A 847 -2.19 65.80 -4.91
N LYS A 848 -2.95 65.96 -3.81
CA LYS A 848 -4.28 65.33 -3.66
C LYS A 848 -5.36 66.16 -4.37
N VAL A 849 -6.23 65.51 -5.16
CA VAL A 849 -7.72 65.57 -5.08
C VAL A 849 -8.33 64.66 -6.16
N CYS A 850 -9.58 64.24 -5.94
CA CYS A 850 -10.54 63.47 -6.74
C CYS A 850 -10.39 63.41 -8.28
N ALA A 851 -10.88 62.37 -8.98
CA ALA A 851 -11.35 61.03 -8.57
C ALA A 851 -11.57 60.11 -9.80
N THR A 852 -11.51 58.79 -9.58
CA THR A 852 -12.17 57.70 -10.34
C THR A 852 -12.21 57.72 -11.89
N LEU A 853 -11.41 56.82 -12.49
CA LEU A 853 -11.81 55.82 -13.51
C LEU A 853 -12.36 56.30 -14.88
N GLY A 854 -11.61 56.02 -15.96
CA GLY A 854 -12.11 56.05 -17.34
C GLY A 854 -11.02 55.94 -18.42
N TRP A 855 -10.61 54.73 -18.79
CA TRP A 855 -9.53 54.50 -19.77
C TRP A 855 -9.98 54.71 -21.24
N ARG A 856 -9.19 55.45 -22.04
CA ARG A 856 -9.17 55.38 -23.53
C ARG A 856 -7.89 56.03 -24.12
N GLY A 857 -7.39 55.50 -25.23
CA GLY A 857 -6.19 55.99 -25.96
C GLY A 857 -5.06 54.94 -25.96
N MET A 858 -4.77 54.11 -26.98
CA MET A 858 -5.08 54.00 -28.42
C MET A 858 -3.95 54.49 -29.36
N SER A 859 -3.52 53.57 -30.25
CA SER A 859 -2.72 53.73 -31.49
C SER A 859 -1.18 53.51 -31.48
N GLN A 860 -0.75 52.53 -32.30
CA GLN A 860 0.37 52.57 -33.28
C GLN A 860 1.86 52.62 -32.80
N ASP A 861 2.85 52.01 -33.50
CA ASP A 861 2.82 50.90 -34.49
C ASP A 861 4.23 50.23 -34.68
N MET A 862 4.26 49.08 -35.37
CA MET A 862 5.36 48.39 -36.09
C MET A 862 6.87 48.54 -35.73
N ASN A 863 7.44 47.45 -35.15
CA ASN A 863 8.33 46.44 -35.81
C ASN A 863 9.76 46.79 -36.37
N GLN A 864 10.59 45.74 -36.57
CA GLN A 864 11.91 45.67 -37.28
C GLN A 864 13.18 46.21 -36.56
N ARG A 865 14.44 45.81 -36.87
CA ARG A 865 15.08 44.52 -37.34
C ARG A 865 16.62 44.61 -37.09
N MET A 866 17.44 43.71 -37.63
CA MET A 866 18.88 43.48 -37.33
C MET A 866 19.87 44.41 -38.08
N ASP A 867 21.10 44.46 -37.55
CA ASP A 867 22.42 44.45 -38.25
C ASP A 867 23.18 45.73 -38.75
N ILE A 868 24.37 45.93 -38.13
CA ILE A 868 25.75 45.95 -38.74
C ILE A 868 26.44 47.26 -39.26
N THR A 869 27.73 47.39 -38.85
CA THR A 869 28.93 48.12 -39.39
C THR A 869 29.33 49.59 -39.06
N LYS A 870 30.59 49.71 -38.56
CA LYS A 870 31.70 50.69 -38.84
C LYS A 870 31.53 52.18 -38.42
N PHE A 871 32.52 52.85 -37.78
CA PHE A 871 33.88 53.09 -38.31
C PHE A 871 34.96 53.46 -37.23
N VAL A 872 36.20 53.00 -37.43
CA VAL A 872 37.55 53.50 -36.99
C VAL A 872 37.80 54.10 -35.58
N GLY A 873 38.85 53.60 -34.90
CA GLY A 873 39.47 54.21 -33.71
C GLY A 873 40.65 53.40 -33.12
N ILE A 874 41.88 53.63 -33.64
CA ILE A 874 43.18 53.02 -33.27
C ILE A 874 44.19 54.19 -33.18
N PRO A 875 45.27 54.23 -32.35
CA PRO A 875 46.04 53.11 -31.76
C PRO A 875 46.38 53.25 -30.25
N HIS A 876 47.31 52.38 -29.80
CA HIS A 876 48.23 52.47 -28.66
C HIS A 876 47.86 51.71 -27.37
N CYS A 877 48.80 51.13 -26.61
CA CYS A 877 50.11 50.49 -26.88
C CYS A 877 50.65 49.99 -25.52
N SER A 878 51.60 49.05 -25.52
CA SER A 878 52.28 48.53 -24.31
C SER A 878 51.39 47.68 -23.38
N GLY A 879 51.92 46.73 -22.61
CA GLY A 879 53.32 46.26 -22.54
C GLY A 879 53.72 45.90 -21.11
N SER A 880 54.67 44.98 -20.96
CA SER A 880 55.10 44.32 -19.71
C SER A 880 54.02 43.46 -19.03
N SER A 881 54.22 42.20 -18.62
CA SER A 881 55.38 41.37 -18.19
C SER A 881 55.56 41.26 -16.67
N TYR A 882 55.39 40.04 -16.16
CA TYR A 882 56.04 39.43 -14.99
C TYR A 882 56.26 40.27 -13.71
N CYS A 883 55.50 39.95 -12.67
CA CYS A 883 56.06 39.22 -11.52
C CYS A 883 55.24 37.95 -11.31
#